data_AF-A0A963F9F3-F1
#
_entry.id   AF-A0A963F9F3-F1
#
_cell.length_a   1.000
_cell.length_b   1.000
_cell.length_c   1.000
_cell.angle_alpha   90.00
_cell.angle_beta   90.00
_cell.angle_gamma   90.00
#
_symmetry.space_group_name_H-M   'P 1'
#
loop_
_entity.id
_entity.type
_entity.pdbx_description
1 polymer ?
#
loop_
_entity_poly.entity_id
_entity_poly.type
_entity_poly.pdbx_seq_one_letter_code
_entity_poly.pdbx_strand_id
1 'polypeptide(L)'
;MKRHRLILLAVLVAVIVAALVWLPRELLSLDGLRAVRDDIAAWNAAHPWLAPLAYLALYIAVTALSIPAATALSLAGGAVFGLGTGAALVIVGATLGASLACLAARYLARDWVEARFGTRLAAVQRGLDRDGLFYLFALRLVPIVPFFVVNLVFGLTRMPVVRFALVSFVGMLPATFVYVNAGTQLAQIESLADIASPGLLGALAALGLLPLVARWIVRWMQARRAWRGFERPPRYDYNLVVIGGGAAGLVAANVAATLGARVALVERGAMGGDCLNTGCVPSKALLHVAHTVAAARSAARFGVTATDRVPLDAVMAQVRGAIRSIEPHDSAERYRGLGVDVIAGIASLRTPWSVVVDGRDLTTRAIVIATGAEPVIPPIPGLAAVAPLSSETVWSLAALPARLCVVGGGAMGCELAQAFARIGSRVVLIEAADQLLPGVDAEVAALLAGRLGADGVELHLGTRALRFAGDATGGRVDCERADASTVAIEFDRVLIALGRRAVTNSLGLDAIGIPARADGAIEVDAQLRTRVPNVWACGDAIGPPYLTSLAGQQGWVAAVNALGLGPRRRSIDTRRVPAVVYTDPEIATVGRSAAECQRDGIAFERTRFDFSELDRAVTDGCTEGWVEYRSVPGRAELLGATIVGAAAGDLIALVAPWIGRRSGLNRLAALLAAYPTRAEAVARAALVWRRRNAPQWALAATRRWFSLRRS
;
A
#
# COMPACT_ATOMS: atom_id res chain seq x y z
N MET A 1 -25.66 4.64 10.52
CA MET A 1 -25.81 4.86 9.06
C MET A 1 -26.47 6.22 8.88
N LYS A 2 -26.09 7.02 7.87
CA LYS A 2 -26.73 8.33 7.65
C LYS A 2 -28.25 8.13 7.44
N ARG A 3 -29.10 9.00 8.00
CA ARG A 3 -30.58 8.88 8.06
C ARG A 3 -31.21 8.56 6.70
N HIS A 4 -30.71 9.16 5.62
CA HIS A 4 -31.16 8.89 4.25
C HIS A 4 -30.90 7.45 3.76
N ARG A 5 -29.84 6.77 4.22
CA ARG A 5 -29.59 5.36 3.87
C ARG A 5 -30.50 4.41 4.64
N LEU A 6 -30.89 4.78 5.85
CA LEU A 6 -31.90 4.04 6.63
C LEU A 6 -33.28 4.22 6.00
N ILE A 7 -33.60 5.41 5.51
CA ILE A 7 -34.83 5.69 4.78
C ILE A 7 -34.85 4.94 3.44
N LEU A 8 -33.77 4.96 2.65
CA LEU A 8 -33.68 4.19 1.40
C LEU A 8 -33.77 2.68 1.64
N LEU A 9 -33.13 2.16 2.69
CA LEU A 9 -33.24 0.75 3.06
C LEU A 9 -34.66 0.43 3.54
N ALA A 10 -35.28 1.29 4.35
CA ALA A 10 -36.66 1.11 4.82
C ALA A 10 -37.66 1.19 3.66
N VAL A 11 -37.45 2.08 2.68
CA VAL A 11 -38.25 2.16 1.46
C VAL A 11 -38.04 0.93 0.58
N LEU A 12 -36.79 0.47 0.41
CA LEU A 12 -36.52 -0.75 -0.34
C LEU A 12 -37.14 -1.98 0.33
N VAL A 13 -37.01 -2.10 1.66
CA VAL A 13 -37.66 -3.17 2.45
C VAL A 13 -39.17 -3.02 2.38
N ALA A 14 -39.74 -1.82 2.47
CA ALA A 14 -41.17 -1.58 2.33
C ALA A 14 -41.67 -1.89 0.92
N VAL A 15 -40.89 -1.63 -0.13
CA VAL A 15 -41.21 -2.01 -1.51
C VAL A 15 -41.12 -3.51 -1.69
N ILE A 16 -40.12 -4.18 -1.14
CA ILE A 16 -40.00 -5.65 -1.17
C ILE A 16 -41.14 -6.30 -0.38
N VAL A 17 -41.45 -5.80 0.81
CA VAL A 17 -42.55 -6.28 1.65
C VAL A 17 -43.90 -5.99 1.00
N ALA A 18 -44.09 -4.79 0.45
CA ALA A 18 -45.30 -4.45 -0.30
C ALA A 18 -45.43 -5.35 -1.53
N ALA A 19 -44.35 -5.59 -2.28
CA ALA A 19 -44.35 -6.51 -3.42
C ALA A 19 -44.64 -7.96 -3.00
N LEU A 20 -44.11 -8.43 -1.86
CA LEU A 20 -44.39 -9.77 -1.32
C LEU A 20 -45.81 -9.90 -0.73
N VAL A 21 -46.40 -8.80 -0.26
CA VAL A 21 -47.77 -8.73 0.27
C VAL A 21 -48.81 -8.56 -0.83
N TRP A 22 -48.47 -7.84 -1.90
CA TRP A 22 -49.29 -7.65 -3.10
C TRP A 22 -49.12 -8.74 -4.15
N LEU A 23 -48.04 -9.53 -4.11
CA LEU A 23 -47.97 -10.75 -4.92
C LEU A 23 -49.06 -11.70 -4.41
N PRO A 24 -50.00 -12.13 -5.27
CA PRO A 24 -50.94 -13.20 -4.93
C PRO A 24 -50.17 -14.38 -4.33
N ARG A 25 -50.55 -14.84 -3.13
CA ARG A 25 -49.87 -15.98 -2.47
C ARG A 25 -49.89 -17.25 -3.33
N GLU A 26 -50.88 -17.34 -4.22
CA GLU A 26 -51.01 -18.38 -5.24
C GLU A 26 -49.82 -18.34 -6.23
N LEU A 27 -49.33 -17.17 -6.62
CA LEU A 27 -48.15 -16.99 -7.50
C LEU A 27 -46.81 -17.33 -6.83
N LEU A 28 -46.78 -17.46 -5.51
CA LEU A 28 -45.60 -17.91 -4.74
C LEU A 28 -45.61 -19.43 -4.50
N SER A 29 -46.71 -20.12 -4.86
CA SER A 29 -46.77 -21.58 -4.88
C SER A 29 -46.11 -22.14 -6.15
N LEU A 30 -45.66 -23.39 -6.11
CA LEU A 30 -45.10 -24.05 -7.29
C LEU A 30 -46.11 -24.07 -8.46
N ASP A 31 -47.40 -24.20 -8.17
CA ASP A 31 -48.45 -24.25 -9.19
C ASP A 31 -48.75 -22.88 -9.80
N GLY A 32 -48.68 -21.79 -9.03
CA GLY A 32 -48.81 -20.44 -9.58
C GLY A 32 -47.59 -20.00 -10.40
N LEU A 33 -46.39 -20.42 -10.01
CA LEU A 33 -45.19 -20.21 -10.84
C LEU A 33 -45.26 -20.98 -12.16
N ARG A 34 -45.88 -22.17 -12.16
CA ARG A 34 -46.15 -22.93 -13.39
C ARG A 34 -47.17 -22.24 -14.27
N ALA A 35 -48.29 -21.79 -13.71
CA ALA A 35 -49.31 -21.07 -14.47
C ALA A 35 -48.72 -19.86 -15.21
N VAL A 36 -47.90 -19.04 -14.52
CA VAL A 36 -47.20 -17.93 -15.16
C VAL A 36 -46.18 -18.36 -16.19
N ARG A 37 -45.41 -19.42 -15.93
CA ARG A 37 -44.48 -19.98 -16.92
C ARG A 37 -45.22 -20.41 -18.18
N ASP A 38 -46.33 -21.11 -18.02
CA ASP A 38 -47.10 -21.68 -19.12
C ASP A 38 -47.82 -20.57 -19.91
N ASP A 39 -48.33 -19.53 -19.24
CA ASP A 39 -48.87 -18.32 -19.87
C ASP A 39 -47.79 -17.57 -20.69
N ILE A 40 -46.60 -17.41 -20.13
CA ILE A 40 -45.46 -16.78 -20.82
C ILE A 40 -45.02 -17.63 -22.02
N ALA A 41 -45.00 -18.96 -21.87
CA ALA A 41 -44.67 -19.87 -22.94
C ALA A 41 -45.72 -19.85 -24.06
N ALA A 42 -47.01 -19.82 -23.71
CA ALA A 42 -48.12 -19.69 -24.65
C ALA A 42 -48.08 -18.34 -25.39
N TRP A 43 -47.80 -17.25 -24.67
CA TRP A 43 -47.64 -15.93 -25.28
C TRP A 43 -46.44 -15.86 -26.22
N ASN A 44 -45.31 -16.46 -25.84
CA ASN A 44 -44.12 -16.56 -26.68
C ASN A 44 -44.40 -17.40 -27.95
N ALA A 45 -45.13 -18.50 -27.83
CA ALA A 45 -45.54 -19.33 -28.96
C ALA A 45 -46.50 -18.57 -29.91
N ALA A 46 -47.41 -17.76 -29.37
CA ALA A 46 -48.32 -16.93 -30.14
C ALA A 46 -47.62 -15.74 -30.83
N HIS A 47 -46.47 -15.28 -30.30
CA HIS A 47 -45.76 -14.09 -30.79
C HIS A 47 -44.24 -14.33 -30.96
N PRO A 48 -43.82 -15.20 -31.89
CA PRO A 48 -42.44 -15.69 -31.98
C PRO A 48 -41.39 -14.62 -32.29
N TRP A 49 -41.79 -13.45 -32.81
CA TRP A 49 -40.88 -12.32 -33.09
C TRP A 49 -40.99 -11.20 -32.06
N LEU A 50 -42.20 -10.86 -31.62
CA LEU A 50 -42.45 -9.77 -30.69
C LEU A 50 -41.92 -10.09 -29.29
N ALA A 51 -42.06 -11.35 -28.83
CA ALA A 51 -41.61 -11.75 -27.51
C ALA A 51 -40.07 -11.65 -27.35
N PRO A 52 -39.24 -12.18 -28.27
CA PRO A 52 -37.79 -11.95 -28.26
C PRO A 52 -37.39 -10.48 -28.36
N LEU A 53 -38.06 -9.68 -29.20
CA LEU A 53 -37.76 -8.27 -29.38
C LEU A 53 -38.08 -7.45 -28.13
N ALA A 54 -39.23 -7.70 -27.49
CA ALA A 54 -39.62 -7.06 -26.25
C ALA A 54 -38.66 -7.42 -25.11
N TYR A 55 -38.29 -8.70 -25.00
CA TYR A 55 -37.28 -9.16 -24.04
C TYR A 55 -35.92 -8.49 -24.29
N LEU A 56 -35.47 -8.42 -25.54
CA LEU A 56 -34.21 -7.78 -25.91
C LEU A 56 -34.22 -6.28 -25.56
N ALA A 57 -35.29 -5.56 -25.89
CA ALA A 57 -35.47 -4.15 -25.57
C ALA A 57 -35.45 -3.92 -24.05
N LEU A 58 -36.16 -4.76 -23.29
CA LEU A 58 -36.16 -4.72 -21.83
C LEU A 58 -34.75 -4.95 -21.26
N TYR A 59 -34.04 -5.96 -21.77
CA TYR A 59 -32.69 -6.29 -21.31
C TYR A 59 -31.71 -5.13 -21.58
N ILE A 60 -31.78 -4.54 -22.77
CA ILE A 60 -30.99 -3.36 -23.16
C ILE A 60 -31.29 -2.19 -22.21
N ALA A 61 -32.58 -1.88 -21.98
CA ALA A 61 -32.99 -0.78 -21.12
C ALA A 61 -32.51 -0.96 -19.68
N VAL A 62 -32.74 -2.13 -19.09
CA VAL A 62 -32.32 -2.47 -17.72
C VAL A 62 -30.79 -2.37 -17.58
N THR A 63 -30.05 -2.86 -18.57
CA THR A 63 -28.59 -2.82 -18.56
C THR A 63 -28.06 -1.39 -18.78
N ALA A 64 -28.63 -0.63 -19.71
CA ALA A 64 -28.26 0.75 -20.00
C ALA A 64 -28.48 1.67 -18.79
N LEU A 65 -29.60 1.47 -18.08
CA LEU A 65 -29.93 2.14 -16.83
C LEU A 65 -29.15 1.62 -15.63
N SER A 66 -28.24 0.65 -15.82
CA SER A 66 -27.41 0.07 -14.77
C SER A 66 -28.19 -0.50 -13.58
N ILE A 67 -29.41 -1.00 -13.85
CA ILE A 67 -30.28 -1.62 -12.85
C ILE A 67 -29.74 -3.04 -12.54
N PRO A 68 -29.58 -3.42 -11.26
CA PRO A 68 -28.98 -4.71 -10.87
C PRO A 68 -29.94 -5.91 -11.04
N ALA A 69 -30.59 -6.03 -12.20
CA ALA A 69 -31.54 -7.11 -12.54
C ALA A 69 -31.07 -8.04 -13.66
N ALA A 70 -29.86 -7.81 -14.22
CA ALA A 70 -29.33 -8.59 -15.34
C ALA A 70 -29.22 -10.11 -15.07
N THR A 71 -28.89 -10.51 -13.84
CA THR A 71 -28.84 -11.93 -13.45
C THR A 71 -30.22 -12.58 -13.54
N ALA A 72 -31.26 -11.93 -13.00
CA ALA A 72 -32.63 -12.44 -13.03
C ALA A 72 -33.15 -12.51 -14.48
N LEU A 73 -32.88 -11.47 -15.28
CA LEU A 73 -33.24 -11.48 -16.69
C LEU A 73 -32.51 -12.58 -17.47
N SER A 74 -31.24 -12.86 -17.17
CA SER A 74 -30.49 -13.94 -17.84
C SER A 74 -31.08 -15.33 -17.54
N LEU A 75 -31.51 -15.56 -16.29
CA LEU A 75 -32.22 -16.79 -15.91
C LEU A 75 -33.58 -16.87 -16.62
N ALA A 76 -34.34 -15.78 -16.64
CA ALA A 76 -35.62 -15.72 -17.36
C ALA A 76 -35.45 -15.95 -18.86
N GLY A 77 -34.37 -15.44 -19.46
CA GLY A 77 -34.04 -15.67 -20.86
C GLY A 77 -33.85 -17.15 -21.19
N GLY A 78 -33.20 -17.89 -20.29
CA GLY A 78 -33.12 -19.35 -20.38
C GLY A 78 -34.47 -20.03 -20.18
N ALA A 79 -35.21 -19.63 -19.15
CA ALA A 79 -36.50 -20.23 -18.82
C ALA A 79 -37.54 -20.10 -19.95
N VAL A 80 -37.54 -18.97 -20.66
CA VAL A 80 -38.56 -18.65 -21.68
C VAL A 80 -38.13 -19.04 -23.09
N PHE A 81 -36.86 -18.82 -23.46
CA PHE A 81 -36.39 -18.96 -24.84
C PHE A 81 -35.43 -20.12 -25.07
N GLY A 82 -35.14 -20.92 -24.05
CA GLY A 82 -34.19 -22.02 -24.16
C GLY A 82 -32.73 -21.56 -24.18
N LEU A 83 -31.80 -22.51 -24.25
CA LEU A 83 -30.37 -22.20 -24.16
C LEU A 83 -29.84 -21.43 -25.37
N GLY A 84 -30.19 -21.84 -26.59
CA GLY A 84 -29.68 -21.24 -27.82
C GLY A 84 -30.17 -19.80 -28.01
N THR A 85 -31.48 -19.62 -28.20
CA THR A 85 -32.09 -18.31 -28.42
C THR A 85 -31.95 -17.40 -27.20
N GLY A 86 -32.13 -17.94 -25.98
CA GLY A 86 -31.92 -17.18 -24.75
C GLY A 86 -30.50 -16.65 -24.60
N ALA A 87 -29.46 -17.45 -24.89
CA ALA A 87 -28.08 -16.99 -24.82
C ALA A 87 -27.79 -15.91 -25.87
N ALA A 88 -28.32 -16.04 -27.10
CA ALA A 88 -28.16 -15.04 -28.15
C ALA A 88 -28.82 -13.70 -27.77
N LEU A 89 -30.06 -13.71 -27.27
CA LEU A 89 -30.76 -12.50 -26.84
C LEU A 89 -30.05 -11.84 -25.65
N VAL A 90 -29.63 -12.62 -24.65
CA VAL A 90 -28.93 -12.11 -23.47
C VAL A 90 -27.59 -11.49 -23.83
N ILE A 91 -26.76 -12.15 -24.67
CA ILE A 91 -25.44 -11.61 -24.98
C ILE A 91 -25.51 -10.33 -25.82
N VAL A 92 -26.44 -10.27 -26.78
CA VAL A 92 -26.68 -9.08 -27.60
C VAL A 92 -27.23 -7.95 -26.73
N GLY A 93 -28.25 -8.23 -25.92
CA GLY A 93 -28.86 -7.25 -25.02
C GLY A 93 -27.88 -6.71 -23.98
N ALA A 94 -27.08 -7.59 -23.36
CA ALA A 94 -26.06 -7.20 -22.41
C ALA A 94 -24.97 -6.34 -23.05
N THR A 95 -24.52 -6.66 -24.27
CA THR A 95 -23.47 -5.93 -24.97
C THR A 95 -23.94 -4.54 -25.41
N LEU A 96 -25.13 -4.46 -26.03
CA LEU A 96 -25.72 -3.18 -26.45
C LEU A 96 -26.04 -2.30 -25.25
N GLY A 97 -26.71 -2.85 -24.23
CA GLY A 97 -27.02 -2.12 -23.00
C GLY A 97 -25.76 -1.65 -22.26
N ALA A 98 -24.72 -2.49 -22.16
CA ALA A 98 -23.45 -2.09 -21.54
C ALA A 98 -22.76 -0.97 -22.32
N SER A 99 -22.85 -1.00 -23.65
CA SER A 99 -22.29 0.05 -24.52
C SER A 99 -23.05 1.37 -24.36
N LEU A 100 -24.38 1.33 -24.26
CA LEU A 100 -25.20 2.51 -23.96
C LEU A 100 -24.91 3.07 -22.56
N ALA A 101 -24.79 2.22 -21.53
CA ALA A 101 -24.38 2.64 -20.19
C ALA A 101 -22.99 3.30 -20.21
N CYS A 102 -22.04 2.74 -20.97
CA CYS A 102 -20.71 3.30 -21.16
C CYS A 102 -20.76 4.68 -21.84
N LEU A 103 -21.58 4.84 -22.88
CA LEU A 103 -21.78 6.12 -23.58
C LEU A 103 -22.47 7.15 -22.70
N ALA A 104 -23.52 6.77 -21.97
CA ALA A 104 -24.22 7.64 -21.04
C ALA A 104 -23.28 8.12 -19.91
N ALA A 105 -22.47 7.22 -19.35
CA ALA A 105 -21.45 7.58 -18.37
C ALA A 105 -20.39 8.53 -18.94
N ARG A 106 -20.04 8.39 -20.22
CA ARG A 106 -19.04 9.23 -20.90
C ARG A 106 -19.55 10.64 -21.19
N TYR A 107 -20.77 10.76 -21.70
CA TYR A 107 -21.28 12.01 -22.29
C TYR A 107 -22.37 12.70 -21.47
N LEU A 108 -23.14 11.98 -20.65
CA LEU A 108 -24.29 12.53 -19.91
C LEU A 108 -24.04 12.62 -18.41
N ALA A 109 -23.37 11.63 -17.83
CA ALA A 109 -23.28 11.48 -16.37
C ALA A 109 -21.82 11.47 -15.85
N ARG A 110 -20.88 12.06 -16.61
CA ARG A 110 -19.44 11.98 -16.33
C ARG A 110 -19.09 12.40 -14.91
N ASP A 111 -19.53 13.60 -14.52
CA ASP A 111 -19.22 14.20 -13.20
C ASP A 111 -19.80 13.37 -12.05
N TRP A 112 -21.01 12.83 -12.25
CA TRP A 112 -21.66 11.97 -11.26
C TRP A 112 -20.92 10.64 -11.08
N VAL A 113 -20.53 9.99 -12.18
CA VAL A 113 -19.76 8.73 -12.13
C VAL A 113 -18.39 8.98 -11.52
N GLU A 114 -17.74 10.09 -11.85
CA GLU A 114 -16.43 10.48 -11.31
C GLU A 114 -16.51 10.76 -9.80
N ALA A 115 -17.49 11.53 -9.34
CA ALA A 115 -17.70 11.79 -7.91
C ALA A 115 -17.99 10.49 -7.13
N ARG A 116 -18.68 9.53 -7.74
CA ARG A 116 -19.09 8.28 -7.07
C ARG A 116 -18.03 7.18 -7.10
N PHE A 117 -17.24 7.10 -8.16
CA PHE A 117 -16.34 5.98 -8.46
C PHE A 117 -14.90 6.41 -8.81
N GLY A 118 -14.52 7.68 -8.69
CA GLY A 118 -13.19 8.20 -9.07
C GLY A 118 -12.02 7.48 -8.38
N THR A 119 -12.17 7.09 -7.11
CA THR A 119 -11.17 6.28 -6.40
C THR A 119 -10.95 4.89 -7.02
N ARG A 120 -11.98 4.31 -7.64
CA ARG A 120 -11.90 3.02 -8.36
C ARG A 120 -11.42 3.20 -9.80
N LEU A 121 -11.65 4.36 -10.40
CA LEU A 121 -11.19 4.70 -11.76
C LEU A 121 -9.67 4.57 -11.85
N ALA A 122 -8.92 5.09 -10.87
CA ALA A 122 -7.46 4.99 -10.87
C ALA A 122 -6.96 3.53 -10.90
N ALA A 123 -7.64 2.62 -10.21
CA ALA A 123 -7.29 1.20 -10.24
C ALA A 123 -7.61 0.54 -11.59
N VAL A 124 -8.74 0.91 -12.21
CA VAL A 124 -9.13 0.43 -13.54
C VAL A 124 -8.19 0.96 -14.62
N GLN A 125 -7.83 2.25 -14.54
CA GLN A 125 -6.91 2.89 -15.48
C GLN A 125 -5.53 2.22 -15.42
N ARG A 126 -4.96 2.01 -14.23
CA ARG A 126 -3.70 1.24 -14.07
C ARG A 126 -3.79 -0.16 -14.65
N GLY A 127 -4.90 -0.87 -14.42
CA GLY A 127 -5.11 -2.20 -15.00
C GLY A 127 -5.16 -2.18 -16.53
N LEU A 128 -5.79 -1.15 -17.11
CA LEU A 128 -5.84 -0.94 -18.55
C LEU A 128 -4.50 -0.56 -19.16
N ASP A 129 -3.74 0.31 -18.51
CA ASP A 129 -2.42 0.71 -18.97
C ASP A 129 -1.45 -0.50 -18.95
N ARG A 130 -1.60 -1.40 -17.95
CA ARG A 130 -0.77 -2.60 -17.79
C ARG A 130 -1.13 -3.75 -18.73
N ASP A 131 -2.42 -4.09 -18.82
CA ASP A 131 -2.91 -5.33 -19.48
C ASP A 131 -3.78 -5.05 -20.73
N GLY A 132 -4.11 -3.80 -21.03
CA GLY A 132 -4.88 -3.39 -22.20
C GLY A 132 -6.29 -4.01 -22.26
N LEU A 133 -6.71 -4.42 -23.45
CA LEU A 133 -8.01 -5.08 -23.68
C LEU A 133 -8.21 -6.35 -22.83
N PHE A 134 -7.11 -7.03 -22.47
CA PHE A 134 -7.16 -8.22 -21.65
C PHE A 134 -7.66 -7.94 -20.23
N TYR A 135 -7.44 -6.73 -19.71
CA TYR A 135 -7.96 -6.33 -18.40
C TYR A 135 -9.49 -6.34 -18.37
N LEU A 136 -10.13 -5.73 -19.39
CA LEU A 136 -11.59 -5.74 -19.53
C LEU A 136 -12.11 -7.17 -19.73
N PHE A 137 -11.46 -7.95 -20.59
CA PHE A 137 -11.83 -9.35 -20.79
C PHE A 137 -11.81 -10.14 -19.47
N ALA A 138 -10.76 -9.99 -18.68
CA ALA A 138 -10.65 -10.65 -17.37
C ALA A 138 -11.72 -10.19 -16.37
N LEU A 139 -12.06 -8.89 -16.35
CA LEU A 139 -13.14 -8.35 -15.51
C LEU A 139 -14.52 -8.88 -15.92
N ARG A 140 -14.74 -9.16 -17.21
CA ARG A 140 -15.99 -9.73 -17.72
C ARG A 140 -16.09 -11.23 -17.47
N LEU A 141 -14.97 -11.93 -17.57
CA LEU A 141 -14.91 -13.36 -17.32
C LEU A 141 -15.04 -13.69 -15.83
N VAL A 142 -14.49 -12.84 -14.95
CA VAL A 142 -14.48 -13.05 -13.49
C VAL A 142 -15.54 -12.16 -12.83
N PRO A 143 -16.69 -12.70 -12.38
CA PRO A 143 -17.82 -11.92 -11.86
C PRO A 143 -17.61 -11.43 -10.41
N ILE A 144 -16.43 -10.90 -10.08
CA ILE A 144 -16.14 -10.30 -8.75
C ILE A 144 -16.61 -8.85 -8.68
N VAL A 145 -16.48 -8.11 -9.78
CA VAL A 145 -16.91 -6.71 -9.86
C VAL A 145 -18.34 -6.67 -10.38
N PRO A 146 -19.27 -5.93 -9.74
CA PRO A 146 -20.65 -5.85 -10.22
C PRO A 146 -20.71 -5.38 -11.68
N PHE A 147 -21.49 -6.08 -12.49
CA PHE A 147 -21.60 -5.87 -13.94
C PHE A 147 -21.82 -4.41 -14.34
N PHE A 148 -22.73 -3.72 -13.68
CA PHE A 148 -23.04 -2.31 -13.96
C PHE A 148 -21.88 -1.36 -13.63
N VAL A 149 -21.07 -1.67 -12.61
CA VAL A 149 -19.92 -0.83 -12.22
C VAL A 149 -18.88 -0.85 -13.33
N VAL A 150 -18.63 -2.00 -13.96
CA VAL A 150 -17.71 -2.11 -15.09
C VAL A 150 -18.18 -1.23 -16.25
N ASN A 151 -19.47 -1.23 -16.57
CA ASN A 151 -20.04 -0.43 -17.66
C ASN A 151 -19.83 1.08 -17.44
N LEU A 152 -20.13 1.56 -16.23
CA LEU A 152 -20.02 2.98 -15.90
C LEU A 152 -18.57 3.45 -15.83
N VAL A 153 -17.69 2.70 -15.14
CA VAL A 153 -16.29 3.11 -14.94
C VAL A 153 -15.53 3.12 -16.27
N PHE A 154 -15.79 2.18 -17.18
CA PHE A 154 -15.16 2.18 -18.49
C PHE A 154 -15.62 3.34 -19.38
N GLY A 155 -16.80 3.93 -19.13
CA GLY A 155 -17.24 5.17 -19.77
C GLY A 155 -16.28 6.34 -19.57
N LEU A 156 -15.61 6.39 -18.42
CA LEU A 156 -14.62 7.42 -18.07
C LEU A 156 -13.22 7.17 -18.66
N THR A 157 -12.98 5.99 -19.25
CA THR A 157 -11.67 5.63 -19.83
C THR A 157 -11.56 6.09 -21.28
N ARG A 158 -10.32 6.17 -21.80
CA ARG A 158 -10.01 6.50 -23.20
C ARG A 158 -10.32 5.37 -24.20
N MET A 159 -10.89 4.24 -23.74
CA MET A 159 -11.14 3.09 -24.61
C MET A 159 -12.26 3.39 -25.64
N PRO A 160 -12.08 3.12 -26.94
CA PRO A 160 -13.15 3.21 -27.93
C PRO A 160 -14.31 2.26 -27.59
N VAL A 161 -15.55 2.73 -27.74
CA VAL A 161 -16.74 1.93 -27.36
C VAL A 161 -16.86 0.66 -28.19
N VAL A 162 -16.45 0.68 -29.46
CA VAL A 162 -16.42 -0.51 -30.31
C VAL A 162 -15.53 -1.60 -29.71
N ARG A 163 -14.33 -1.23 -29.23
CA ARG A 163 -13.42 -2.18 -28.57
C ARG A 163 -14.00 -2.69 -27.26
N PHE A 164 -14.63 -1.80 -26.48
CA PHE A 164 -15.32 -2.17 -25.26
C PHE A 164 -16.45 -3.18 -25.52
N ALA A 165 -17.27 -2.96 -26.56
CA ALA A 165 -18.38 -3.82 -26.94
C ALA A 165 -17.88 -5.21 -27.37
N LEU A 166 -16.90 -5.27 -28.28
CA LEU A 166 -16.33 -6.54 -28.76
C LEU A 166 -15.73 -7.37 -27.62
N VAL A 167 -14.92 -6.75 -26.77
CA VAL A 167 -14.29 -7.45 -25.64
C VAL A 167 -15.33 -7.88 -24.61
N SER A 168 -16.35 -7.04 -24.36
CA SER A 168 -17.44 -7.39 -23.44
C SER A 168 -18.28 -8.55 -23.98
N PHE A 169 -18.60 -8.56 -25.27
CA PHE A 169 -19.30 -9.66 -25.93
C PHE A 169 -18.56 -10.98 -25.69
N VAL A 170 -17.28 -11.06 -26.04
CA VAL A 170 -16.50 -12.30 -25.89
C VAL A 170 -16.32 -12.68 -24.41
N GLY A 171 -16.04 -11.71 -23.53
CA GLY A 171 -15.78 -11.96 -22.12
C GLY A 171 -17.00 -12.39 -21.30
N MET A 172 -18.22 -12.06 -21.75
CA MET A 172 -19.46 -12.41 -21.06
C MET A 172 -20.03 -13.77 -21.49
N LEU A 173 -19.67 -14.28 -22.68
CA LEU A 173 -20.24 -15.52 -23.24
C LEU A 173 -20.27 -16.68 -22.23
N PRO A 174 -19.17 -17.05 -21.53
CA PRO A 174 -19.19 -18.19 -20.62
C PRO A 174 -20.19 -18.01 -19.47
N ALA A 175 -20.24 -16.80 -18.91
CA ALA A 175 -21.20 -16.49 -17.85
C ALA A 175 -22.64 -16.52 -18.38
N THR A 176 -22.88 -15.93 -19.55
CA THR A 176 -24.19 -15.93 -20.21
C THR A 176 -24.69 -17.37 -20.42
N PHE A 177 -23.87 -18.26 -20.98
CA PHE A 177 -24.27 -19.67 -21.15
C PHE A 177 -24.60 -20.34 -19.82
N VAL A 178 -23.79 -20.14 -18.78
CA VAL A 178 -24.05 -20.78 -17.47
C VAL A 178 -25.34 -20.25 -16.83
N TYR A 179 -25.59 -18.93 -16.85
CA TYR A 179 -26.83 -18.36 -16.31
C TYR A 179 -28.07 -18.76 -17.12
N VAL A 180 -28.01 -18.73 -18.45
CA VAL A 180 -29.13 -19.14 -19.30
C VAL A 180 -29.38 -20.65 -19.18
N ASN A 181 -28.32 -21.46 -19.05
CA ASN A 181 -28.46 -22.90 -18.79
C ASN A 181 -29.10 -23.16 -17.41
N ALA A 182 -28.71 -22.43 -16.37
CA ALA A 182 -29.38 -22.53 -15.08
C ALA A 182 -30.87 -22.14 -15.18
N GLY A 183 -31.18 -21.10 -15.96
CA GLY A 183 -32.57 -20.68 -16.23
C GLY A 183 -33.42 -21.75 -16.92
N THR A 184 -32.87 -22.40 -17.95
CA THR A 184 -33.55 -23.52 -18.64
C THR A 184 -33.81 -24.69 -17.71
N GLN A 185 -32.83 -25.07 -16.88
CA GLN A 185 -33.01 -26.16 -15.90
C GLN A 185 -34.02 -25.80 -14.81
N LEU A 186 -34.02 -24.55 -14.32
CA LEU A 186 -34.99 -24.07 -13.34
C LEU A 186 -36.43 -24.10 -13.88
N ALA A 187 -36.62 -23.83 -15.18
CA ALA A 187 -37.94 -23.88 -15.79
C ALA A 187 -38.52 -25.30 -15.92
N GLN A 188 -37.68 -26.33 -15.85
CA GLN A 188 -38.05 -27.74 -15.97
C GLN A 188 -38.41 -28.39 -14.62
N ILE A 189 -38.45 -27.64 -13.51
CA ILE A 189 -38.76 -28.19 -12.18
C ILE A 189 -40.26 -28.45 -12.04
N GLU A 190 -40.64 -29.73 -11.96
CA GLU A 190 -42.02 -30.20 -11.82
C GLU A 190 -42.32 -30.76 -10.42
N SER A 191 -41.32 -30.85 -9.55
CA SER A 191 -41.46 -31.28 -8.17
C SER A 191 -40.28 -30.81 -7.32
N LEU A 192 -40.43 -30.86 -5.99
CA LEU A 192 -39.31 -30.59 -5.07
C LEU A 192 -38.17 -31.62 -5.20
N ALA A 193 -38.45 -32.81 -5.73
CA ALA A 193 -37.44 -33.84 -5.99
C ALA A 193 -36.52 -33.46 -7.17
N ASP A 194 -37.03 -32.70 -8.15
CA ASP A 194 -36.26 -32.27 -9.34
C ASP A 194 -35.18 -31.24 -9.01
N ILE A 195 -35.24 -30.65 -7.81
CA ILE A 195 -34.17 -29.82 -7.28
C ILE A 195 -32.87 -30.63 -7.12
N ALA A 196 -32.98 -31.95 -6.89
CA ALA A 196 -31.85 -32.88 -6.84
C ALA A 196 -31.52 -33.50 -8.21
N SER A 197 -32.10 -33.02 -9.32
CA SER A 197 -31.81 -33.54 -10.65
C SER A 197 -30.33 -33.31 -11.02
N PRO A 198 -29.67 -34.26 -11.70
CA PRO A 198 -28.29 -34.10 -12.13
C PRO A 198 -28.07 -32.86 -13.02
N GLY A 199 -29.06 -32.48 -13.83
CA GLY A 199 -29.03 -31.30 -14.69
C GLY A 199 -29.00 -29.98 -13.91
N LEU A 200 -29.90 -29.81 -12.95
CA LEU A 200 -29.93 -28.61 -12.11
C LEU A 200 -28.73 -28.54 -11.17
N LEU A 201 -28.35 -29.66 -10.54
CA LEU A 201 -27.15 -29.73 -9.70
C LEU A 201 -25.89 -29.39 -10.51
N GLY A 202 -25.80 -29.86 -11.75
CA GLY A 202 -24.72 -29.50 -12.68
C GLY A 202 -24.70 -28.00 -13.03
N ALA A 203 -25.86 -27.39 -13.28
CA ALA A 203 -25.96 -25.96 -13.57
C ALA A 203 -25.62 -25.08 -12.35
N LEU A 204 -26.09 -25.46 -11.16
CA LEU A 204 -25.76 -24.77 -9.91
C LEU A 204 -24.26 -24.93 -9.54
N ALA A 205 -23.70 -26.12 -9.75
CA ALA A 205 -22.27 -26.35 -9.59
C ALA A 205 -21.46 -25.52 -10.59
N ALA A 206 -21.88 -25.43 -11.86
CA ALA A 206 -21.25 -24.58 -12.87
C ALA A 206 -21.29 -23.10 -12.47
N LEU A 207 -22.41 -22.61 -11.91
CA LEU A 207 -22.50 -21.25 -11.37
C LEU A 207 -21.49 -21.00 -10.23
N GLY A 208 -21.31 -21.97 -9.33
CA GLY A 208 -20.34 -21.90 -8.24
C GLY A 208 -18.88 -22.02 -8.68
N LEU A 209 -18.60 -22.86 -9.70
CA LEU A 209 -17.24 -23.13 -10.21
C LEU A 209 -16.78 -22.09 -11.24
N LEU A 210 -17.69 -21.46 -11.98
CA LEU A 210 -17.38 -20.49 -13.04
C LEU A 210 -16.39 -19.42 -12.57
N PRO A 211 -16.54 -18.75 -11.40
CA PRO A 211 -15.58 -17.76 -10.95
C PRO A 211 -14.19 -18.33 -10.66
N LEU A 212 -14.10 -19.59 -10.23
CA LEU A 212 -12.82 -20.26 -9.96
C LEU A 212 -12.11 -20.63 -11.27
N VAL A 213 -12.85 -21.23 -12.21
CA VAL A 213 -12.37 -21.61 -13.54
C VAL A 213 -11.96 -20.38 -14.33
N ALA A 214 -12.80 -19.34 -14.37
CA ALA A 214 -12.50 -18.05 -15.01
C ALA A 214 -11.20 -17.45 -14.49
N ARG A 215 -11.00 -17.42 -13.16
CA ARG A 215 -9.76 -16.90 -12.56
C ARG A 215 -8.56 -17.76 -12.92
N TRP A 216 -8.72 -19.08 -13.00
CA TRP A 216 -7.66 -19.99 -13.42
C TRP A 216 -7.29 -19.75 -14.89
N ILE A 217 -8.27 -19.66 -15.79
CA ILE A 217 -8.07 -19.36 -17.22
C ILE A 217 -7.33 -18.02 -17.39
N VAL A 218 -7.80 -16.95 -16.74
CA VAL A 218 -7.15 -15.63 -16.83
C VAL A 218 -5.69 -15.72 -16.41
N ARG A 219 -5.39 -16.36 -15.28
CA ARG A 219 -4.02 -16.51 -14.78
C ARG A 219 -3.15 -17.34 -15.72
N TRP A 220 -3.71 -18.41 -16.27
CA TRP A 220 -3.02 -19.27 -17.23
C TRP A 220 -2.73 -18.53 -18.54
N MET A 221 -3.68 -17.76 -19.08
CA MET A 221 -3.49 -16.93 -20.27
C MET A 221 -2.43 -15.85 -20.04
N GLN A 222 -2.49 -15.15 -18.90
CA GLN A 222 -1.48 -14.16 -18.50
C GLN A 222 -0.10 -14.79 -18.44
N ALA A 223 0.01 -15.97 -17.82
CA ALA A 223 1.28 -16.68 -17.72
C ALA A 223 1.82 -17.10 -19.08
N ARG A 224 0.99 -17.71 -19.93
CA ARG A 224 1.39 -18.09 -21.29
C ARG A 224 1.83 -16.89 -22.13
N ARG A 225 1.17 -15.74 -21.98
CA ARG A 225 1.55 -14.51 -22.67
C ARG A 225 2.88 -13.96 -22.18
N ALA A 226 3.08 -13.91 -20.86
CA ALA A 226 4.33 -13.43 -20.26
C ALA A 226 5.53 -14.32 -20.59
N TRP A 227 5.31 -15.62 -20.77
CA TRP A 227 6.35 -16.59 -21.11
C TRP A 227 6.52 -16.82 -22.62
N ARG A 228 5.76 -16.12 -23.47
CA ARG A 228 5.83 -16.32 -24.92
C ARG A 228 7.20 -15.91 -25.44
N GLY A 229 7.86 -16.82 -26.16
CA GLY A 229 9.20 -16.60 -26.71
C GLY A 229 10.33 -17.08 -25.81
N PHE A 230 10.03 -17.63 -24.62
CA PHE A 230 11.01 -18.24 -23.73
C PHE A 230 10.84 -19.75 -23.68
N GLU A 231 11.96 -20.46 -23.71
CA GLU A 231 11.99 -21.90 -23.46
C GLU A 231 12.06 -22.16 -21.96
N ARG A 232 11.19 -23.05 -21.46
CA ARG A 232 11.15 -23.41 -20.05
C ARG A 232 12.15 -24.54 -19.80
N PRO A 233 13.10 -24.38 -18.85
CA PRO A 233 14.04 -25.44 -18.50
C PRO A 233 13.32 -26.71 -18.01
N PRO A 234 13.79 -27.92 -18.37
CA PRO A 234 13.19 -29.18 -17.93
C PRO A 234 13.43 -29.44 -16.44
N ARG A 235 14.52 -28.90 -15.88
CA ARG A 235 14.89 -28.93 -14.47
C ARG A 235 15.41 -27.57 -14.05
N TYR A 236 15.37 -27.30 -12.74
CA TYR A 236 15.88 -26.07 -12.16
C TYR A 236 16.97 -26.41 -11.16
N ASP A 237 18.04 -25.61 -11.14
CA ASP A 237 19.08 -25.69 -10.12
C ASP A 237 18.52 -25.27 -8.74
N TYR A 238 17.67 -24.24 -8.74
CA TYR A 238 17.10 -23.65 -7.52
C TYR A 238 15.56 -23.62 -7.55
N ASN A 239 14.95 -23.67 -6.37
CA ASN A 239 13.55 -23.35 -6.21
C ASN A 239 13.32 -21.83 -6.22
N LEU A 240 14.27 -21.08 -5.65
CA LEU A 240 14.22 -19.63 -5.55
C LEU A 240 15.62 -19.03 -5.76
N VAL A 241 15.72 -18.02 -6.62
CA VAL A 241 16.88 -17.12 -6.66
C VAL A 241 16.45 -15.77 -6.11
N VAL A 242 17.20 -15.27 -5.14
CA VAL A 242 17.00 -13.94 -4.55
C VAL A 242 18.13 -13.03 -5.02
N ILE A 243 17.78 -11.87 -5.55
CA ILE A 243 18.75 -10.87 -6.04
C ILE A 243 18.76 -9.69 -5.06
N GLY A 244 19.89 -9.50 -4.37
CA GLY A 244 20.09 -8.48 -3.33
C GLY A 244 20.09 -9.08 -1.93
N GLY A 245 21.19 -8.85 -1.19
CA GLY A 245 21.47 -9.27 0.18
C GLY A 245 21.19 -8.18 1.23
N GLY A 246 20.24 -7.27 0.95
CA GLY A 246 19.67 -6.36 1.95
C GLY A 246 18.51 -6.98 2.72
N ALA A 247 17.89 -6.22 3.64
CA ALA A 247 16.86 -6.73 4.57
C ALA A 247 15.74 -7.55 3.90
N ALA A 248 15.20 -7.10 2.76
CA ALA A 248 14.16 -7.84 2.04
C ALA A 248 14.67 -9.19 1.50
N GLY A 249 15.84 -9.21 0.87
CA GLY A 249 16.39 -10.41 0.25
C GLY A 249 16.92 -11.42 1.27
N LEU A 250 17.55 -10.92 2.34
CA LEU A 250 17.96 -11.73 3.50
C LEU A 250 16.75 -12.45 4.13
N VAL A 251 15.67 -11.71 4.41
CA VAL A 251 14.44 -12.33 4.93
C VAL A 251 13.84 -13.32 3.92
N ALA A 252 13.79 -12.97 2.64
CA ALA A 252 13.26 -13.86 1.60
C ALA A 252 14.04 -15.18 1.49
N ALA A 253 15.37 -15.11 1.48
CA ALA A 253 16.26 -16.26 1.39
C ALA A 253 16.15 -17.14 2.64
N ASN A 254 16.19 -16.54 3.83
CA ASN A 254 16.06 -17.27 5.10
C ASN A 254 14.72 -18.01 5.21
N VAL A 255 13.61 -17.32 4.89
CA VAL A 255 12.27 -17.93 4.89
C VAL A 255 12.21 -19.12 3.93
N ALA A 256 12.73 -18.96 2.72
CA ALA A 256 12.69 -20.03 1.73
C ALA A 256 13.56 -21.23 2.14
N ALA A 257 14.76 -21.00 2.65
CA ALA A 257 15.65 -22.06 3.14
C ALA A 257 15.05 -22.80 4.35
N THR A 258 14.46 -22.07 5.30
CA THR A 258 13.75 -22.65 6.47
C THR A 258 12.61 -23.58 6.04
N LEU A 259 12.00 -23.34 4.87
CA LEU A 259 10.95 -24.16 4.30
C LEU A 259 11.47 -25.34 3.45
N GLY A 260 12.78 -25.58 3.46
CA GLY A 260 13.42 -26.69 2.73
C GLY A 260 13.60 -26.43 1.23
N ALA A 261 13.44 -25.19 0.77
CA ALA A 261 13.70 -24.85 -0.62
C ALA A 261 15.21 -24.73 -0.88
N ARG A 262 15.67 -25.14 -2.07
CA ARG A 262 17.03 -24.84 -2.54
C ARG A 262 17.08 -23.40 -3.03
N VAL A 263 17.90 -22.57 -2.36
CA VAL A 263 17.93 -21.12 -2.56
C VAL A 263 19.32 -20.66 -2.98
N ALA A 264 19.41 -19.81 -4.00
CA ALA A 264 20.58 -18.97 -4.24
C ALA A 264 20.27 -17.53 -3.85
N LEU A 265 21.20 -16.88 -3.14
CA LEU A 265 21.18 -15.46 -2.84
C LEU A 265 22.35 -14.79 -3.54
N VAL A 266 22.07 -13.84 -4.42
CA VAL A 266 23.09 -13.11 -5.19
C VAL A 266 23.25 -11.70 -4.65
N GLU A 267 24.45 -11.32 -4.26
CA GLU A 267 24.77 -9.96 -3.76
C GLU A 267 26.03 -9.42 -4.46
N ARG A 268 25.97 -8.16 -4.90
CA ARG A 268 27.07 -7.50 -5.65
C ARG A 268 28.12 -6.86 -4.77
N GLY A 269 27.76 -6.48 -3.54
CA GLY A 269 28.60 -5.76 -2.58
C GLY A 269 28.60 -6.43 -1.21
N ALA A 270 28.55 -5.63 -0.14
CA ALA A 270 28.50 -6.14 1.22
C ALA A 270 27.10 -6.68 1.57
N MET A 271 27.07 -7.84 2.24
CA MET A 271 25.84 -8.38 2.81
C MET A 271 25.25 -7.44 3.88
N GLY A 272 23.94 -7.55 4.13
CA GLY A 272 23.19 -6.63 5.00
C GLY A 272 22.63 -5.40 4.26
N GLY A 273 23.08 -5.17 3.02
CA GLY A 273 22.61 -4.08 2.17
C GLY A 273 22.87 -2.70 2.76
N ASP A 274 22.08 -1.70 2.35
CA ASP A 274 22.21 -0.33 2.82
C ASP A 274 21.94 -0.22 4.33
N CYS A 275 20.90 -0.86 4.86
CA CYS A 275 20.49 -0.74 6.25
C CYS A 275 21.65 -1.00 7.24
N LEU A 276 22.42 -2.08 7.03
CA LEU A 276 23.57 -2.41 7.85
C LEU A 276 24.78 -1.50 7.55
N ASN A 277 25.11 -1.32 6.27
CA ASN A 277 26.42 -0.79 5.87
C ASN A 277 26.44 0.74 5.75
N THR A 278 25.36 1.35 5.28
CA THR A 278 25.34 2.78 4.88
C THR A 278 24.04 3.52 5.27
N GLY A 279 23.14 2.88 6.00
CA GLY A 279 21.79 3.37 6.27
C GLY A 279 21.50 3.43 7.77
N CYS A 280 20.56 2.60 8.21
CA CYS A 280 19.99 2.70 9.55
C CYS A 280 21.00 2.44 10.66
N VAL A 281 21.83 1.39 10.57
CA VAL A 281 22.80 1.07 11.62
C VAL A 281 23.80 2.21 11.85
N PRO A 282 24.52 2.70 10.81
CA PRO A 282 25.46 3.78 11.03
C PRO A 282 24.79 5.08 11.45
N SER A 283 23.61 5.41 10.90
CA SER A 283 22.91 6.65 11.26
C SER A 283 22.44 6.63 12.72
N LYS A 284 21.91 5.50 13.21
CA LYS A 284 21.42 5.36 14.59
C LYS A 284 22.57 5.32 15.59
N ALA A 285 23.71 4.73 15.22
CA ALA A 285 24.92 4.77 16.04
C ALA A 285 25.46 6.21 16.17
N LEU A 286 25.49 6.98 15.08
CA LEU A 286 25.90 8.39 15.10
C LEU A 286 24.93 9.25 15.92
N LEU A 287 23.62 9.08 15.70
CA LEU A 287 22.57 9.79 16.44
C LEU A 287 22.66 9.51 17.93
N HIS A 288 22.93 8.27 18.33
CA HIS A 288 23.11 7.92 19.73
C HIS A 288 24.24 8.75 20.37
N VAL A 289 25.41 8.82 19.72
CA VAL A 289 26.53 9.66 20.20
C VAL A 289 26.13 11.14 20.26
N ALA A 290 25.46 11.65 19.22
CA ALA A 290 24.98 13.03 19.20
C ALA A 290 23.98 13.33 20.33
N HIS A 291 23.08 12.40 20.65
CA HIS A 291 22.15 12.52 21.77
C HIS A 291 22.90 12.50 23.10
N THR A 292 23.92 11.66 23.25
CA THR A 292 24.79 11.66 24.44
C THR A 292 25.51 12.99 24.61
N VAL A 293 26.02 13.60 23.53
CA VAL A 293 26.65 14.92 23.58
C VAL A 293 25.66 16.00 24.00
N ALA A 294 24.45 16.01 23.44
CA ALA A 294 23.40 16.95 23.85
C ALA A 294 22.96 16.75 25.31
N ALA A 295 22.89 15.50 25.77
CA ALA A 295 22.61 15.17 27.16
C ALA A 295 23.73 15.67 28.09
N ALA A 296 25.00 15.50 27.73
CA ALA A 296 26.14 16.02 28.46
C ALA A 296 26.10 17.55 28.59
N ARG A 297 25.78 18.28 27.50
CA ARG A 297 25.57 19.74 27.53
C ARG A 297 24.47 20.16 28.49
N SER A 298 23.41 19.38 28.54
CA SER A 298 22.23 19.68 29.35
C SER A 298 22.32 19.15 30.79
N ALA A 299 23.35 18.35 31.12
CA ALA A 299 23.45 17.60 32.37
C ALA A 299 23.52 18.50 33.62
N ALA A 300 24.04 19.72 33.47
CA ALA A 300 24.13 20.71 34.55
C ALA A 300 22.76 21.05 35.18
N ARG A 301 21.67 20.95 34.40
CA ARG A 301 20.30 21.15 34.92
C ARG A 301 19.88 20.11 35.96
N PHE A 302 20.58 18.98 36.01
CA PHE A 302 20.40 17.89 36.95
C PHE A 302 21.51 17.82 38.00
N GLY A 303 22.38 18.84 38.09
CA GLY A 303 23.52 18.86 39.00
C GLY A 303 24.69 17.95 38.58
N VAL A 304 24.73 17.51 37.32
CA VAL A 304 25.80 16.65 36.78
C VAL A 304 26.75 17.49 35.93
N THR A 305 28.04 17.41 36.23
CA THR A 305 29.11 18.03 35.42
C THR A 305 29.63 17.03 34.39
N ALA A 306 29.61 17.40 33.11
CA ALA A 306 30.08 16.56 32.01
C ALA A 306 30.81 17.38 30.93
N THR A 307 31.65 16.72 30.14
CA THR A 307 32.28 17.28 28.93
C THR A 307 31.50 16.83 27.70
N ASP A 308 31.31 17.75 26.75
CA ASP A 308 30.53 17.56 25.53
C ASP A 308 31.40 17.49 24.26
N ARG A 309 32.72 17.49 24.40
CA ARG A 309 33.67 17.43 23.28
C ARG A 309 33.99 15.99 22.93
N VAL A 310 33.76 15.61 21.67
CA VAL A 310 34.06 14.27 21.16
C VAL A 310 34.77 14.39 19.81
N PRO A 311 35.92 13.73 19.60
CA PRO A 311 36.62 13.76 18.32
C PRO A 311 35.92 12.82 17.32
N LEU A 312 35.85 13.22 16.05
CA LEU A 312 35.07 12.50 15.03
C LEU A 312 35.57 11.06 14.82
N ASP A 313 36.87 10.82 14.93
CA ASP A 313 37.46 9.50 14.77
C ASP A 313 36.89 8.49 15.78
N ALA A 314 36.70 8.89 17.04
CA ALA A 314 36.05 8.09 18.08
C ALA A 314 34.57 7.86 17.78
N VAL A 315 33.85 8.89 17.31
CA VAL A 315 32.45 8.77 16.88
C VAL A 315 32.32 7.75 15.74
N MET A 316 33.17 7.86 14.71
CA MET A 316 33.17 6.96 13.57
C MET A 316 33.68 5.56 13.94
N ALA A 317 34.55 5.43 14.94
CA ALA A 317 34.94 4.13 15.50
C ALA A 317 33.75 3.43 16.17
N GLN A 318 32.91 4.16 16.91
CA GLN A 318 31.66 3.63 17.49
C GLN A 318 30.69 3.19 16.39
N VAL A 319 30.51 4.00 15.35
CA VAL A 319 29.68 3.66 14.17
C VAL A 319 30.16 2.35 13.52
N ARG A 320 31.46 2.26 13.20
CA ARG A 320 32.04 1.04 12.62
C ARG A 320 31.96 -0.15 13.58
N GLY A 321 32.07 0.07 14.88
CA GLY A 321 31.91 -0.95 15.93
C GLY A 321 30.50 -1.53 15.96
N ALA A 322 29.47 -0.69 15.83
CA ALA A 322 28.08 -1.15 15.72
C ALA A 322 27.86 -2.01 14.47
N ILE A 323 28.40 -1.59 13.31
CA ILE A 323 28.33 -2.39 12.07
C ILE A 323 29.00 -3.75 12.27
N ARG A 324 30.25 -3.80 12.73
CA ARG A 324 31.00 -5.04 12.96
C ARG A 324 30.31 -5.99 13.94
N SER A 325 29.60 -5.45 14.94
CA SER A 325 28.91 -6.26 15.94
C SER A 325 27.65 -6.93 15.36
N ILE A 326 27.02 -6.32 14.36
CA ILE A 326 25.77 -6.81 13.76
C ILE A 326 26.04 -7.63 12.49
N GLU A 327 27.09 -7.30 11.73
CA GLU A 327 27.47 -7.96 10.47
C GLU A 327 27.44 -9.50 10.52
N PRO A 328 27.91 -10.19 11.58
CA PRO A 328 27.80 -11.65 11.66
C PRO A 328 26.38 -12.20 11.54
N HIS A 329 25.35 -11.38 11.82
CA HIS A 329 23.95 -11.76 11.68
C HIS A 329 23.44 -11.74 10.24
N ASP A 330 24.11 -10.98 9.37
CA ASP A 330 23.74 -10.83 7.96
C ASP A 330 24.80 -11.44 7.03
N SER A 331 25.87 -12.02 7.57
CA SER A 331 27.03 -12.49 6.80
C SER A 331 26.71 -13.64 5.85
N ALA A 332 27.50 -13.76 4.78
CA ALA A 332 27.42 -14.87 3.85
C ALA A 332 27.65 -16.23 4.54
N GLU A 333 28.52 -16.28 5.55
CA GLU A 333 28.79 -17.49 6.34
C GLU A 333 27.54 -17.98 7.07
N ARG A 334 26.84 -17.08 7.78
CA ARG A 334 25.60 -17.43 8.46
C ARG A 334 24.55 -17.94 7.49
N TYR A 335 24.38 -17.29 6.35
CA TYR A 335 23.39 -17.71 5.35
C TYR A 335 23.73 -19.05 4.69
N ARG A 336 25.02 -19.33 4.44
CA ARG A 336 25.46 -20.67 4.03
C ARG A 336 25.16 -21.73 5.09
N GLY A 337 25.36 -21.40 6.37
CA GLY A 337 24.98 -22.28 7.49
C GLY A 337 23.47 -22.54 7.59
N LEU A 338 22.63 -21.64 7.05
CA LEU A 338 21.18 -21.83 6.92
C LEU A 338 20.75 -22.60 5.67
N GLY A 339 21.70 -23.07 4.84
CA GLY A 339 21.43 -23.81 3.61
C GLY A 339 21.17 -22.94 2.37
N VAL A 340 21.60 -21.67 2.39
CA VAL A 340 21.52 -20.75 1.23
C VAL A 340 22.85 -20.73 0.47
N ASP A 341 22.80 -20.94 -0.84
CA ASP A 341 23.95 -20.75 -1.72
C ASP A 341 24.17 -19.23 -1.95
N VAL A 342 25.09 -18.63 -1.17
CA VAL A 342 25.41 -17.20 -1.28
C VAL A 342 26.49 -16.97 -2.34
N ILE A 343 26.13 -16.27 -3.40
CA ILE A 343 26.94 -15.99 -4.58
C ILE A 343 27.24 -14.49 -4.63
N ALA A 344 28.52 -14.14 -4.59
CA ALA A 344 28.94 -12.77 -4.85
C ALA A 344 28.96 -12.52 -6.37
N GLY A 345 28.37 -11.43 -6.83
CA GLY A 345 28.39 -11.05 -8.24
C GLY A 345 27.21 -10.19 -8.67
N ILE A 346 27.24 -9.71 -9.91
CA ILE A 346 26.17 -8.89 -10.48
C ILE A 346 25.17 -9.81 -11.20
N ALA A 347 23.91 -9.79 -10.74
CA ALA A 347 22.85 -10.57 -11.35
C ALA A 347 22.15 -9.82 -12.50
N SER A 348 21.81 -10.53 -13.57
CA SER A 348 20.92 -10.06 -14.63
C SER A 348 19.95 -11.15 -15.06
N LEU A 349 18.72 -10.76 -15.40
CA LEU A 349 17.66 -11.65 -15.87
C LEU A 349 17.85 -11.90 -17.36
N ARG A 350 17.99 -13.18 -17.74
CA ARG A 350 18.06 -13.60 -19.14
C ARG A 350 16.71 -14.10 -19.63
N THR A 351 16.07 -14.93 -18.83
CA THR A 351 14.71 -15.45 -19.10
C THR A 351 13.90 -15.41 -17.80
N PRO A 352 12.58 -15.66 -17.85
CA PRO A 352 11.78 -15.80 -16.63
C PRO A 352 12.31 -16.85 -15.65
N TRP A 353 13.14 -17.81 -16.08
CA TRP A 353 13.66 -18.91 -15.27
C TRP A 353 15.19 -18.94 -15.15
N SER A 354 15.89 -17.91 -15.61
CA SER A 354 17.35 -17.89 -15.67
C SER A 354 17.91 -16.54 -15.21
N VAL A 355 18.82 -16.61 -14.24
CA VAL A 355 19.57 -15.48 -13.71
C VAL A 355 21.05 -15.70 -14.03
N VAL A 356 21.66 -14.75 -14.72
CA VAL A 356 23.10 -14.77 -15.02
C VAL A 356 23.84 -14.00 -13.94
N VAL A 357 24.86 -14.61 -13.34
CA VAL A 357 25.75 -13.99 -12.36
C VAL A 357 27.17 -14.13 -12.88
N ASP A 358 27.80 -13.02 -13.26
CA ASP A 358 29.18 -12.98 -13.79
C ASP A 358 29.46 -14.05 -14.88
N GLY A 359 28.49 -14.24 -15.78
CA GLY A 359 28.56 -15.21 -16.89
C GLY A 359 28.05 -16.62 -16.55
N ARG A 360 27.86 -16.96 -15.27
CA ARG A 360 27.25 -18.23 -14.84
C ARG A 360 25.72 -18.14 -14.92
N ASP A 361 25.09 -19.07 -15.61
CA ASP A 361 23.63 -19.17 -15.69
C ASP A 361 23.09 -20.02 -14.54
N LEU A 362 22.12 -19.47 -13.79
CA LEU A 362 21.43 -20.14 -12.68
C LEU A 362 19.96 -20.36 -13.06
N THR A 363 19.56 -21.62 -13.25
CA THR A 363 18.16 -21.92 -13.55
C THR A 363 17.32 -22.00 -12.27
N THR A 364 16.13 -21.41 -12.30
CA THR A 364 15.27 -21.33 -11.11
C THR A 364 13.78 -21.37 -11.46
N ARG A 365 12.99 -21.95 -10.55
CA ARG A 365 11.53 -21.93 -10.65
C ARG A 365 10.97 -20.52 -10.41
N ALA A 366 11.52 -19.78 -9.45
CA ALA A 366 11.03 -18.46 -9.05
C ALA A 366 12.18 -17.49 -8.74
N ILE A 367 11.91 -16.19 -8.90
CA ILE A 367 12.89 -15.12 -8.66
C ILE A 367 12.27 -14.08 -7.73
N VAL A 368 13.03 -13.61 -6.74
CA VAL A 368 12.69 -12.44 -5.91
C VAL A 368 13.75 -11.37 -6.12
N ILE A 369 13.33 -10.20 -6.61
CA ILE A 369 14.17 -9.03 -6.83
C ILE A 369 14.07 -8.12 -5.60
N ALA A 370 15.18 -7.95 -4.90
CA ALA A 370 15.31 -7.20 -3.65
C ALA A 370 16.54 -6.27 -3.70
N THR A 371 16.75 -5.61 -4.85
CA THR A 371 17.97 -4.85 -5.19
C THR A 371 18.11 -3.50 -4.50
N GLY A 372 17.11 -3.11 -3.72
CA GLY A 372 17.15 -1.89 -2.92
C GLY A 372 17.04 -0.60 -3.75
N ALA A 373 17.57 0.49 -3.18
CA ALA A 373 17.63 1.81 -3.77
C ALA A 373 18.99 2.47 -3.51
N GLU A 374 19.29 3.51 -4.27
CA GLU A 374 20.51 4.33 -4.18
C GLU A 374 20.13 5.81 -3.93
N PRO A 375 21.01 6.62 -3.30
CA PRO A 375 20.76 8.05 -3.12
C PRO A 375 20.67 8.79 -4.46
N VAL A 376 19.75 9.75 -4.56
CA VAL A 376 19.62 10.60 -5.74
C VAL A 376 20.60 11.77 -5.66
N ILE A 377 21.56 11.81 -6.59
CA ILE A 377 22.40 13.00 -6.83
C ILE A 377 21.81 13.78 -8.01
N PRO A 378 21.24 14.98 -7.79
CA PRO A 378 20.60 15.74 -8.85
C PRO A 378 21.65 16.36 -9.78
N PRO A 379 21.32 16.61 -11.06
CA PRO A 379 22.23 17.25 -12.02
C PRO A 379 22.29 18.77 -11.82
N ILE A 380 22.63 19.23 -10.61
CA ILE A 380 22.80 20.65 -10.30
C ILE A 380 24.18 21.10 -10.83
N PRO A 381 24.28 22.21 -11.60
CA PRO A 381 25.54 22.72 -12.09
C PRO A 381 26.59 22.87 -10.98
N GLY A 382 27.80 22.34 -11.22
CA GLY A 382 28.94 22.38 -10.29
C GLY A 382 28.88 21.39 -9.13
N LEU A 383 27.75 20.71 -8.87
CA LEU A 383 27.62 19.80 -7.73
C LEU A 383 28.64 18.65 -7.78
N ALA A 384 28.88 18.07 -8.95
CA ALA A 384 29.85 16.99 -9.10
C ALA A 384 31.29 17.42 -8.76
N ALA A 385 31.66 18.69 -9.01
CA ALA A 385 33.00 19.20 -8.74
C ALA A 385 33.31 19.31 -7.24
N VAL A 386 32.29 19.47 -6.40
CA VAL A 386 32.43 19.57 -4.94
C VAL A 386 32.35 18.22 -4.20
N ALA A 387 32.35 17.10 -4.94
CA ALA A 387 32.37 15.74 -4.40
C ALA A 387 31.35 15.52 -3.25
N PRO A 388 30.05 15.61 -3.54
CA PRO A 388 29.01 15.66 -2.52
C PRO A 388 28.98 14.38 -1.70
N LEU A 389 28.74 14.54 -0.42
CA LEU A 389 28.38 13.44 0.46
C LEU A 389 26.97 12.95 0.15
N SER A 390 26.75 11.66 0.38
CA SER A 390 25.45 11.02 0.30
C SER A 390 25.25 10.12 1.51
N SER A 391 24.11 9.42 1.53
CA SER A 391 23.90 8.31 2.47
C SER A 391 25.00 7.26 2.44
N GLU A 392 25.75 7.13 1.35
CA GLU A 392 26.75 6.07 1.21
C GLU A 392 28.14 6.53 1.62
N THR A 393 28.45 7.82 1.49
CA THR A 393 29.82 8.34 1.64
C THR A 393 30.04 9.16 2.91
N VAL A 394 28.98 9.58 3.62
CA VAL A 394 29.11 10.38 4.86
C VAL A 394 29.86 9.64 5.98
N TRP A 395 29.82 8.31 5.98
CA TRP A 395 30.44 7.46 7.02
C TRP A 395 31.96 7.36 6.92
N SER A 396 32.54 7.78 5.79
CA SER A 396 33.99 7.76 5.56
C SER A 396 34.66 9.11 5.79
N LEU A 397 33.98 10.05 6.45
CA LEU A 397 34.57 11.34 6.82
C LEU A 397 35.77 11.14 7.77
N ALA A 398 36.91 11.71 7.39
CA ALA A 398 38.15 11.63 8.17
C ALA A 398 38.24 12.71 9.27
N ALA A 399 37.58 13.86 9.06
CA ALA A 399 37.57 14.98 9.98
C ALA A 399 36.18 15.60 10.04
N LEU A 400 35.85 16.23 11.18
CA LEU A 400 34.57 16.92 11.36
C LEU A 400 34.58 18.18 10.48
N PRO A 401 33.66 18.32 9.50
CA PRO A 401 33.58 19.55 8.71
C PRO A 401 33.19 20.70 9.64
N ALA A 402 33.91 21.83 9.56
CA ALA A 402 33.57 23.01 10.36
C ALA A 402 32.22 23.59 9.89
N ARG A 403 31.97 23.55 8.57
CA ARG A 403 30.71 23.94 7.93
C ARG A 403 30.16 22.80 7.08
N LEU A 404 29.00 22.28 7.46
CA LEU A 404 28.28 21.25 6.71
C LEU A 404 26.99 21.84 6.13
N CYS A 405 26.88 21.82 4.80
CA CYS A 405 25.63 22.12 4.12
C CYS A 405 24.85 20.82 3.88
N VAL A 406 23.59 20.76 4.31
CA VAL A 406 22.68 19.64 4.06
C VAL A 406 21.60 20.10 3.09
N VAL A 407 21.43 19.39 1.99
CA VAL A 407 20.41 19.71 0.97
C VAL A 407 19.32 18.64 1.01
N GLY A 408 18.14 19.04 1.48
CA GLY A 408 16.97 18.18 1.70
C GLY A 408 16.62 18.07 3.19
N GLY A 409 15.40 18.48 3.53
CA GLY A 409 14.77 18.45 4.85
C GLY A 409 13.86 17.23 5.08
N GLY A 410 14.14 16.11 4.40
CA GLY A 410 13.53 14.81 4.70
C GLY A 410 14.13 14.18 5.96
N ALA A 411 13.63 12.99 6.35
CA ALA A 411 14.02 12.30 7.59
C ALA A 411 15.55 12.20 7.79
N MET A 412 16.26 11.72 6.76
CA MET A 412 17.72 11.60 6.80
C MET A 412 18.43 12.96 6.95
N GLY A 413 17.96 13.98 6.22
CA GLY A 413 18.53 15.32 6.28
C GLY A 413 18.39 15.92 7.67
N CYS A 414 17.22 15.81 8.28
CA CYS A 414 16.98 16.25 9.66
C CYS A 414 17.80 15.45 10.69
N GLU A 415 17.82 14.12 10.59
CA GLU A 415 18.61 13.24 11.47
C GLU A 415 20.10 13.64 11.43
N LEU A 416 20.69 13.72 10.24
CA LEU A 416 22.12 14.01 10.11
C LEU A 416 22.45 15.47 10.41
N ALA A 417 21.58 16.42 10.06
CA ALA A 417 21.79 17.82 10.43
C ALA A 417 21.85 18.00 11.96
N GLN A 418 20.92 17.38 12.69
CA GLN A 418 20.92 17.41 14.15
C GLN A 418 22.15 16.73 14.72
N ALA A 419 22.53 15.57 14.18
CA ALA A 419 23.69 14.81 14.66
C ALA A 419 24.98 15.61 14.52
N PHE A 420 25.25 16.16 13.33
CA PHE A 420 26.47 16.92 13.05
C PHE A 420 26.51 18.24 13.84
N ALA A 421 25.38 18.93 14.01
CA ALA A 421 25.31 20.13 14.85
C ALA A 421 25.65 19.82 16.31
N ARG A 422 25.09 18.72 16.85
CA ARG A 422 25.36 18.29 18.23
C ARG A 422 26.82 17.90 18.45
N ILE A 423 27.49 17.24 17.51
CA ILE A 423 28.91 16.88 17.67
C ILE A 423 29.89 18.01 17.30
N GLY A 424 29.40 19.16 16.81
CA GLY A 424 30.17 20.42 16.75
C GLY A 424 30.32 21.08 15.38
N SER A 425 29.72 20.57 14.31
CA SER A 425 29.69 21.25 13.01
C SER A 425 28.73 22.45 13.03
N ARG A 426 29.05 23.52 12.29
CA ARG A 426 28.04 24.52 11.91
C ARG A 426 27.24 23.97 10.73
N VAL A 427 25.95 23.73 10.94
CA VAL A 427 25.11 23.07 9.94
C VAL A 427 24.13 24.06 9.34
N VAL A 428 24.08 24.11 8.01
CA VAL A 428 23.03 24.81 7.25
C VAL A 428 22.20 23.75 6.52
N LEU A 429 20.89 23.73 6.74
CA LEU A 429 19.96 22.84 6.04
C LEU A 429 19.10 23.65 5.06
N ILE A 430 19.14 23.27 3.79
CA ILE A 430 18.39 23.86 2.69
C ILE A 430 17.26 22.91 2.29
N GLU A 431 16.02 23.37 2.31
CA GLU A 431 14.84 22.64 1.88
C GLU A 431 14.00 23.51 0.93
N ALA A 432 13.62 22.93 -0.21
CA ALA A 432 12.86 23.63 -1.24
C ALA A 432 11.39 23.85 -0.84
N ALA A 433 10.83 22.97 0.00
CA ALA A 433 9.52 23.14 0.58
C ALA A 433 9.53 24.14 1.75
N ASP A 434 8.36 24.70 2.06
CA ASP A 434 8.18 25.66 3.16
C ASP A 434 8.25 25.02 4.55
N GLN A 435 8.41 23.69 4.64
CA GLN A 435 8.53 22.94 5.89
C GLN A 435 9.46 21.74 5.76
N LEU A 436 10.00 21.32 6.90
CA LEU A 436 10.67 20.03 7.05
C LEU A 436 9.67 18.87 6.95
N LEU A 437 10.19 17.66 6.69
CA LEU A 437 9.44 16.41 6.65
C LEU A 437 8.14 16.52 5.81
N PRO A 438 8.25 16.78 4.49
CA PRO A 438 7.08 16.88 3.63
C PRO A 438 6.23 15.61 3.73
N GLY A 439 4.95 15.78 4.07
CA GLY A 439 4.01 14.69 4.31
C GLY A 439 3.63 14.47 5.79
N VAL A 440 4.37 15.08 6.72
CA VAL A 440 4.00 15.16 8.13
C VAL A 440 3.16 16.42 8.39
N ASP A 441 2.26 16.38 9.37
CA ASP A 441 1.41 17.50 9.75
C ASP A 441 2.25 18.72 10.18
N ALA A 442 1.87 19.93 9.75
CA ALA A 442 2.66 21.16 9.87
C ALA A 442 3.10 21.50 11.31
N GLU A 443 2.25 21.20 12.31
CA GLU A 443 2.59 21.43 13.73
C GLU A 443 3.81 20.61 14.18
N VAL A 444 3.93 19.38 13.69
CA VAL A 444 5.05 18.49 14.01
C VAL A 444 6.32 18.96 13.29
N ALA A 445 6.19 19.39 12.03
CA ALA A 445 7.31 19.95 11.28
C ALA A 445 7.83 21.25 11.92
N ALA A 446 6.93 22.11 12.41
CA ALA A 446 7.29 23.34 13.11
C ALA A 446 8.01 23.07 14.44
N LEU A 447 7.55 22.08 15.22
CA LEU A 447 8.25 21.66 16.44
C LEU A 447 9.67 21.19 16.12
N LEU A 448 9.83 20.35 15.10
CA LEU A 448 11.15 19.87 14.70
C LEU A 448 12.05 21.03 14.23
N ALA A 449 11.52 21.96 13.43
CA ALA A 449 12.28 23.13 12.98
C ALA A 449 12.80 23.97 14.16
N GLY A 450 11.94 24.23 15.15
CA GLY A 450 12.33 24.92 16.39
C GLY A 450 13.42 24.17 17.15
N ARG A 451 13.30 22.84 17.25
CA ARG A 451 14.30 21.99 17.93
C ARG A 451 15.64 21.97 17.20
N LEU A 452 15.65 21.85 15.87
CA LEU A 452 16.87 21.90 15.08
C LEU A 452 17.56 23.26 15.21
N GLY A 453 16.78 24.36 15.19
CA GLY A 453 17.31 25.70 15.46
C GLY A 453 17.93 25.83 16.85
N ALA A 454 17.29 25.26 17.87
CA ALA A 454 17.82 25.23 19.25
C ALA A 454 19.11 24.40 19.38
N ASP A 455 19.29 23.37 18.53
CA ASP A 455 20.53 22.59 18.43
C ASP A 455 21.60 23.26 17.55
N GLY A 456 21.33 24.45 17.00
CA GLY A 456 22.29 25.26 16.24
C GLY A 456 22.28 25.03 14.71
N VAL A 457 21.23 24.40 14.17
CA VAL A 457 21.06 24.24 12.71
C VAL A 457 20.44 25.50 12.13
N GLU A 458 21.08 26.09 11.12
CA GLU A 458 20.52 27.18 10.33
C GLU A 458 19.59 26.61 9.25
N LEU A 459 18.31 27.03 9.25
CA LEU A 459 17.29 26.50 8.34
C LEU A 459 16.98 27.50 7.22
N HIS A 460 17.11 27.07 5.97
CA HIS A 460 16.64 27.78 4.78
C HIS A 460 15.50 26.97 4.13
N LEU A 461 14.28 27.19 4.62
CA LEU A 461 13.05 26.63 4.04
C LEU A 461 12.59 27.46 2.84
N GLY A 462 11.77 26.87 1.96
CA GLY A 462 11.34 27.54 0.72
C GLY A 462 12.53 28.00 -0.15
N THR A 463 13.67 27.28 -0.07
CA THR A 463 14.94 27.68 -0.67
C THR A 463 15.51 26.55 -1.51
N ARG A 464 15.84 26.86 -2.77
CA ARG A 464 16.33 25.89 -3.75
C ARG A 464 17.79 26.15 -4.11
N ALA A 465 18.63 25.11 -4.03
CA ALA A 465 19.99 25.15 -4.54
C ALA A 465 19.99 25.25 -6.08
N LEU A 466 20.66 26.26 -6.64
CA LEU A 466 20.74 26.50 -8.08
C LEU A 466 22.07 26.05 -8.69
N ARG A 467 23.18 26.36 -8.02
CA ARG A 467 24.53 26.09 -8.53
C ARG A 467 25.53 25.96 -7.38
N PHE A 468 26.49 25.07 -7.56
CA PHE A 468 27.66 24.96 -6.69
C PHE A 468 28.90 25.52 -7.38
N ALA A 469 29.77 26.15 -6.61
CA ALA A 469 31.09 26.60 -7.05
C ALA A 469 32.12 26.22 -5.98
N GLY A 470 33.24 25.63 -6.39
CA GLY A 470 34.29 25.15 -5.49
C GLY A 470 34.82 23.78 -5.93
N ASP A 471 35.44 23.08 -4.98
CA ASP A 471 36.02 21.76 -5.15
C ASP A 471 35.71 20.84 -3.94
N ALA A 472 36.39 19.70 -3.85
CA ALA A 472 36.17 18.70 -2.81
C ALA A 472 36.53 19.17 -1.38
N THR A 473 37.26 20.28 -1.23
CA THR A 473 37.66 20.86 0.06
C THR A 473 36.67 21.89 0.60
N GLY A 474 35.81 22.42 -0.27
CA GLY A 474 34.81 23.41 0.10
C GLY A 474 34.35 24.24 -1.09
N GLY A 475 33.37 25.10 -0.82
CA GLY A 475 32.81 25.96 -1.84
C GLY A 475 31.65 26.78 -1.33
N ARG A 476 30.83 27.25 -2.28
CA ARG A 476 29.54 27.86 -2.00
C ARG A 476 28.44 27.25 -2.84
N VAL A 477 27.22 27.35 -2.34
CA VAL A 477 26.00 27.10 -3.08
C VAL A 477 25.25 28.43 -3.26
N ASP A 478 24.94 28.74 -4.51
CA ASP A 478 24.03 29.84 -4.87
C ASP A 478 22.60 29.28 -4.80
N CYS A 479 21.74 29.87 -3.99
CA CYS A 479 20.36 29.44 -3.74
C CYS A 479 19.35 30.52 -4.13
N GLU A 480 18.14 30.10 -4.51
CA GLU A 480 16.98 30.95 -4.76
C GLU A 480 15.93 30.71 -3.67
N ARG A 481 15.43 31.79 -3.08
CA ARG A 481 14.35 31.76 -2.10
C ARG A 481 12.98 31.89 -2.78
N ALA A 482 11.92 31.60 -2.04
CA ALA A 482 10.54 31.71 -2.52
C ALA A 482 10.16 33.12 -3.04
N ASP A 483 10.84 34.18 -2.58
CA ASP A 483 10.67 35.56 -3.03
C ASP A 483 11.55 35.92 -4.26
N ALA A 484 12.18 34.92 -4.90
CA ALA A 484 13.15 35.04 -5.99
C ALA A 484 14.45 35.79 -5.63
N SER A 485 14.68 36.11 -4.35
CA SER A 485 15.98 36.62 -3.91
C SER A 485 17.01 35.49 -3.90
N THR A 486 18.28 35.85 -4.13
CA THR A 486 19.38 34.89 -4.10
C THR A 486 20.18 35.02 -2.82
N VAL A 487 20.61 33.87 -2.29
CA VAL A 487 21.51 33.80 -1.13
C VAL A 487 22.65 32.84 -1.44
N ALA A 488 23.87 33.22 -1.08
CA ALA A 488 25.04 32.37 -1.19
C ALA A 488 25.38 31.79 0.19
N ILE A 489 25.57 30.47 0.25
CA ILE A 489 25.91 29.75 1.48
C ILE A 489 27.25 29.06 1.28
N GLU A 490 28.23 29.38 2.12
CA GLU A 490 29.55 28.73 2.10
C GLU A 490 29.54 27.43 2.91
N PHE A 491 30.32 26.44 2.46
CA PHE A 491 30.45 25.16 3.12
C PHE A 491 31.85 24.56 2.91
N ASP A 492 32.23 23.63 3.80
CA ASP A 492 33.42 22.81 3.60
C ASP A 492 33.05 21.46 2.99
N ARG A 493 31.89 20.90 3.39
CA ARG A 493 31.28 19.73 2.76
C ARG A 493 29.79 19.94 2.53
N VAL A 494 29.27 19.33 1.48
CA VAL A 494 27.83 19.26 1.19
C VAL A 494 27.33 17.82 1.28
N LEU A 495 26.19 17.61 1.94
CA LEU A 495 25.46 16.35 2.03
C LEU A 495 24.14 16.45 1.27
N ILE A 496 23.94 15.56 0.31
CA ILE A 496 22.71 15.47 -0.48
C ILE A 496 21.78 14.42 0.14
N ALA A 497 20.61 14.87 0.59
CA ALA A 497 19.56 14.08 1.23
C ALA A 497 18.20 14.23 0.52
N LEU A 498 18.21 14.26 -0.81
CA LEU A 498 17.04 14.53 -1.67
C LEU A 498 16.20 13.29 -2.03
N GLY A 499 16.39 12.19 -1.30
CA GLY A 499 15.65 10.95 -1.50
C GLY A 499 16.48 9.87 -2.21
N ARG A 500 15.76 8.81 -2.60
CA ARG A 500 16.34 7.56 -3.12
C ARG A 500 15.60 7.12 -4.38
N ARG A 501 16.29 6.36 -5.22
CA ARG A 501 15.75 5.75 -6.44
C ARG A 501 16.03 4.26 -6.46
N ALA A 502 15.04 3.46 -6.85
CA ALA A 502 15.19 2.01 -6.96
C ALA A 502 16.34 1.60 -7.91
N VAL A 503 17.12 0.61 -7.50
CA VAL A 503 18.22 0.07 -8.33
C VAL A 503 17.67 -1.03 -9.23
N THR A 504 17.32 -0.65 -10.46
CA THR A 504 16.79 -1.56 -11.48
C THR A 504 17.62 -1.62 -12.76
N ASN A 505 18.58 -0.72 -12.90
CA ASN A 505 19.55 -0.71 -13.99
C ASN A 505 20.34 -2.03 -14.00
N SER A 506 20.74 -2.49 -15.19
CA SER A 506 21.51 -3.73 -15.40
C SER A 506 20.85 -5.06 -14.99
N LEU A 507 19.62 -5.06 -14.47
CA LEU A 507 18.91 -6.29 -14.11
C LEU A 507 18.33 -7.06 -15.29
N GLY A 508 18.37 -6.53 -16.52
CA GLY A 508 17.77 -7.18 -17.68
C GLY A 508 16.24 -7.28 -17.62
N LEU A 509 15.56 -6.37 -16.91
CA LEU A 509 14.10 -6.41 -16.76
C LEU A 509 13.36 -6.36 -18.10
N ASP A 510 13.85 -5.56 -19.05
CA ASP A 510 13.28 -5.44 -20.40
C ASP A 510 13.36 -6.76 -21.17
N ALA A 511 14.43 -7.54 -20.97
CA ALA A 511 14.63 -8.84 -21.63
C ALA A 511 13.52 -9.84 -21.30
N ILE A 512 12.87 -9.70 -20.14
CA ILE A 512 11.74 -10.54 -19.72
C ILE A 512 10.40 -9.78 -19.69
N GLY A 513 10.36 -8.58 -20.27
CA GLY A 513 9.15 -7.79 -20.46
C GLY A 513 8.60 -7.10 -19.20
N ILE A 514 9.46 -6.78 -18.22
CA ILE A 514 9.10 -6.02 -17.00
C ILE A 514 9.63 -4.58 -17.14
N PRO A 515 8.89 -3.62 -17.70
CA PRO A 515 9.38 -2.25 -17.75
C PRO A 515 9.45 -1.65 -16.33
N ALA A 516 10.53 -0.91 -16.04
CA ALA A 516 10.59 -0.07 -14.85
C ALA A 516 9.61 1.10 -14.97
N ARG A 517 9.07 1.56 -13.85
CA ARG A 517 8.26 2.78 -13.78
C ARG A 517 9.13 4.01 -14.08
N ALA A 518 8.50 5.16 -14.30
CA ALA A 518 9.19 6.44 -14.52
C ALA A 518 10.14 6.85 -13.36
N ASP A 519 9.85 6.42 -12.13
CA ASP A 519 10.69 6.62 -10.95
C ASP A 519 11.74 5.50 -10.74
N GLY A 520 11.91 4.61 -11.73
CA GLY A 520 12.85 3.48 -11.69
C GLY A 520 12.36 2.24 -10.94
N ALA A 521 11.24 2.32 -10.22
CA ALA A 521 10.71 1.23 -9.41
C ALA A 521 10.08 0.10 -10.25
N ILE A 522 10.11 -1.14 -9.73
CA ILE A 522 9.45 -2.29 -10.34
C ILE A 522 7.95 -2.28 -10.00
N GLU A 523 7.09 -2.39 -11.01
CA GLU A 523 5.65 -2.51 -10.79
C GLU A 523 5.27 -3.91 -10.27
N VAL A 524 4.53 -3.95 -9.16
CA VAL A 524 4.02 -5.19 -8.55
C VAL A 524 2.54 -5.10 -8.20
N ASP A 525 1.87 -6.25 -8.15
CA ASP A 525 0.52 -6.36 -7.59
C ASP A 525 0.53 -6.38 -6.05
N ALA A 526 -0.64 -6.44 -5.43
CA ALA A 526 -0.79 -6.47 -3.96
C ALA A 526 -0.14 -7.71 -3.29
N GLN A 527 0.27 -8.70 -4.08
CA GLN A 527 0.96 -9.92 -3.65
C GLN A 527 2.47 -9.86 -3.93
N LEU A 528 2.97 -8.67 -4.30
CA LEU A 528 4.37 -8.38 -4.64
C LEU A 528 4.87 -9.08 -5.91
N ARG A 529 3.94 -9.54 -6.75
CA ARG A 529 4.26 -10.25 -7.99
C ARG A 529 4.33 -9.25 -9.14
N THR A 530 5.34 -9.40 -9.99
CA THR A 530 5.47 -8.62 -11.23
C THR A 530 4.46 -9.12 -12.28
N ARG A 531 4.47 -8.53 -13.48
CA ARG A 531 3.66 -9.07 -14.59
C ARG A 531 4.14 -10.43 -15.11
N VAL A 532 5.38 -10.83 -14.79
CA VAL A 532 5.90 -12.17 -15.06
C VAL A 532 5.55 -13.07 -13.87
N PRO A 533 4.73 -14.14 -14.05
CA PRO A 533 4.09 -14.83 -12.92
C PRO A 533 5.01 -15.49 -11.91
N ASN A 534 6.27 -15.75 -12.29
CA ASN A 534 7.27 -16.40 -11.47
C ASN A 534 8.40 -15.44 -11.03
N VAL A 535 8.20 -14.14 -11.18
CA VAL A 535 9.11 -13.08 -10.70
C VAL A 535 8.36 -12.17 -9.74
N TRP A 536 8.93 -11.99 -8.55
CA TRP A 536 8.47 -11.10 -7.49
C TRP A 536 9.49 -9.99 -7.26
N ALA A 537 9.04 -8.85 -6.72
CA ALA A 537 9.91 -7.78 -6.30
C ALA A 537 9.46 -7.21 -4.95
N CYS A 538 10.40 -6.79 -4.12
CA CYS A 538 10.15 -6.31 -2.77
C CYS A 538 11.24 -5.35 -2.27
N GLY A 539 10.98 -4.69 -1.15
CA GLY A 539 11.85 -3.67 -0.58
C GLY A 539 11.88 -2.42 -1.44
N ASP A 540 12.94 -1.64 -1.32
CA ASP A 540 13.04 -0.35 -2.01
C ASP A 540 13.04 -0.47 -3.54
N ALA A 541 13.27 -1.67 -4.09
CA ALA A 541 13.16 -1.96 -5.53
C ALA A 541 11.75 -1.71 -6.09
N ILE A 542 10.71 -1.71 -5.26
CA ILE A 542 9.32 -1.42 -5.68
C ILE A 542 8.88 0.02 -5.38
N GLY A 543 9.81 0.88 -4.96
CA GLY A 543 9.57 2.30 -4.66
C GLY A 543 9.13 2.58 -3.22
N PRO A 544 8.73 3.83 -2.92
CA PRO A 544 8.46 4.28 -1.55
C PRO A 544 7.20 3.64 -0.92
N PRO A 545 7.10 3.61 0.42
CA PRO A 545 8.06 4.17 1.38
C PRO A 545 9.30 3.28 1.58
N TYR A 546 10.48 3.91 1.63
CA TYR A 546 11.78 3.25 1.81
C TYR A 546 12.05 2.97 3.28
N LEU A 547 11.59 1.81 3.77
CA LEU A 547 11.63 1.43 5.18
C LEU A 547 12.09 -0.02 5.34
N THR A 548 13.17 -0.24 6.08
CA THR A 548 13.75 -1.58 6.31
C THR A 548 12.75 -2.58 6.87
N SER A 549 11.91 -2.16 7.83
CA SER A 549 10.89 -3.03 8.44
C SER A 549 9.83 -3.47 7.42
N LEU A 550 9.39 -2.55 6.54
CA LEU A 550 8.50 -2.87 5.43
C LEU A 550 9.18 -3.79 4.42
N ALA A 551 10.45 -3.51 4.09
CA ALA A 551 11.24 -4.32 3.16
C ALA A 551 11.37 -5.77 3.65
N GLY A 552 11.68 -5.99 4.93
CA GLY A 552 11.71 -7.33 5.53
C GLY A 552 10.36 -8.04 5.47
N GLN A 553 9.26 -7.35 5.83
CA GLN A 553 7.91 -7.92 5.73
C GLN A 553 7.53 -8.26 4.27
N GLN A 554 7.91 -7.41 3.32
CA GLN A 554 7.73 -7.65 1.90
C GLN A 554 8.55 -8.85 1.42
N GLY A 555 9.80 -9.00 1.85
CA GLY A 555 10.63 -10.17 1.57
C GLY A 555 9.98 -11.48 2.02
N TRP A 556 9.42 -11.49 3.23
CA TRP A 556 8.66 -12.65 3.74
C TRP A 556 7.44 -12.98 2.88
N VAL A 557 6.63 -11.96 2.52
CA VAL A 557 5.44 -12.16 1.67
C VAL A 557 5.83 -12.64 0.27
N ALA A 558 6.87 -12.05 -0.31
CA ALA A 558 7.38 -12.40 -1.63
C ALA A 558 7.87 -13.85 -1.67
N ALA A 559 8.70 -14.28 -0.71
CA ALA A 559 9.19 -15.66 -0.63
C ALA A 559 8.07 -16.69 -0.46
N VAL A 560 7.14 -16.48 0.48
CA VAL A 560 5.99 -17.38 0.68
C VAL A 560 5.13 -17.49 -0.59
N ASN A 561 4.85 -16.35 -1.23
CA ASN A 561 4.07 -16.33 -2.46
C ASN A 561 4.82 -16.97 -3.64
N ALA A 562 6.14 -16.79 -3.71
CA ALA A 562 6.99 -17.37 -4.75
C ALA A 562 7.05 -18.91 -4.67
N LEU A 563 7.16 -19.45 -3.46
CA LEU A 563 7.14 -20.89 -3.21
C LEU A 563 5.75 -21.52 -3.36
N GLY A 564 4.69 -20.71 -3.41
CA GLY A 564 3.32 -21.18 -3.63
C GLY A 564 2.69 -21.84 -2.39
N LEU A 565 3.12 -21.44 -1.20
CA LEU A 565 2.64 -22.03 0.05
C LEU A 565 1.29 -21.44 0.48
N GLY A 566 0.34 -22.33 0.78
CA GLY A 566 -0.97 -22.01 1.34
C GLY A 566 -2.09 -21.83 0.29
N PRO A 567 -3.37 -21.93 0.72
CA PRO A 567 -4.53 -21.87 -0.18
C PRO A 567 -4.77 -20.47 -0.76
N ARG A 568 -4.18 -19.43 -0.16
CA ARG A 568 -4.33 -18.03 -0.58
C ARG A 568 -3.00 -17.30 -0.51
N ARG A 569 -2.69 -16.54 -1.56
CA ARG A 569 -1.55 -15.63 -1.60
C ARG A 569 -1.73 -14.50 -0.59
N ARG A 570 -0.64 -14.14 0.08
CA ARG A 570 -0.61 -13.10 1.12
C ARG A 570 -0.40 -11.72 0.52
N SER A 571 -0.85 -10.69 1.22
CA SER A 571 -0.69 -9.26 0.88
C SER A 571 -0.39 -8.46 2.15
N ILE A 572 0.16 -7.26 1.99
CA ILE A 572 0.49 -6.35 3.10
C ILE A 572 -0.54 -5.22 3.15
N ASP A 573 -1.03 -4.92 4.36
CA ASP A 573 -1.85 -3.73 4.59
C ASP A 573 -0.94 -2.52 4.85
N THR A 574 -0.66 -1.77 3.80
CA THR A 574 0.27 -0.62 3.83
C THR A 574 -0.19 0.50 4.76
N ARG A 575 -1.46 0.53 5.17
CA ARG A 575 -1.99 1.52 6.13
C ARG A 575 -1.40 1.35 7.54
N ARG A 576 -0.83 0.18 7.83
CA ARG A 576 -0.31 -0.17 9.16
C ARG A 576 1.21 -0.09 9.26
N VAL A 577 1.86 0.51 8.26
CA VAL A 577 3.32 0.64 8.24
C VAL A 577 3.69 1.85 9.08
N PRO A 578 4.37 1.68 10.23
CA PRO A 578 4.89 2.79 10.99
C PRO A 578 6.13 3.37 10.30
N ALA A 579 6.30 4.68 10.42
CA ALA A 579 7.49 5.40 9.98
C ALA A 579 8.03 6.24 11.15
N VAL A 580 9.35 6.27 11.31
CA VAL A 580 10.03 6.95 12.42
C VAL A 580 11.14 7.83 11.87
N VAL A 581 11.21 9.06 12.38
CA VAL A 581 12.35 9.97 12.23
C VAL A 581 13.05 10.01 13.59
N TYR A 582 14.32 9.64 13.60
CA TYR A 582 15.12 9.42 14.82
C TYR A 582 15.85 10.68 15.27
N THR A 583 15.27 11.85 15.02
CA THR A 583 15.66 13.10 15.68
C THR A 583 15.36 13.03 17.17
N ASP A 584 15.79 14.02 17.92
CA ASP A 584 15.44 14.20 19.33
C ASP A 584 14.73 15.55 19.52
N PRO A 585 13.40 15.57 19.76
CA PRO A 585 12.56 14.38 20.01
C PRO A 585 12.30 13.54 18.76
N GLU A 586 12.04 12.24 18.97
CA GLU A 586 11.66 11.32 17.89
C GLU A 586 10.26 11.66 17.37
N ILE A 587 10.02 11.40 16.09
CA ILE A 587 8.71 11.54 15.46
C ILE A 587 8.32 10.21 14.85
N ALA A 588 7.21 9.64 15.30
CA ALA A 588 6.67 8.39 14.77
C ALA A 588 5.25 8.57 14.26
N THR A 589 4.96 8.00 13.08
CA THR A 589 3.66 8.12 12.41
C THR A 589 3.17 6.76 11.94
N VAL A 590 1.85 6.58 11.90
CA VAL A 590 1.22 5.41 11.26
C VAL A 590 -0.19 5.77 10.77
N GLY A 591 -0.62 5.16 9.68
CA GLY A 591 -1.93 5.42 9.08
C GLY A 591 -2.03 6.81 8.42
N ARG A 592 -3.25 7.29 8.20
CA ARG A 592 -3.51 8.49 7.39
C ARG A 592 -3.16 9.76 8.15
N SER A 593 -2.41 10.70 7.58
CA SER A 593 -2.18 12.03 8.18
C SER A 593 -3.44 12.90 8.18
N ALA A 594 -3.42 14.03 8.89
CA ALA A 594 -4.54 14.96 8.87
C ALA A 594 -4.70 15.61 7.49
N ALA A 595 -3.58 15.98 6.87
CA ALA A 595 -3.55 16.49 5.49
C ALA A 595 -4.12 15.47 4.48
N GLU A 596 -3.78 14.18 4.61
CA GLU A 596 -4.37 13.12 3.78
C GLU A 596 -5.87 12.98 3.99
N CYS A 597 -6.35 13.05 5.24
CA CYS A 597 -7.79 12.98 5.51
C CYS A 597 -8.53 14.16 4.89
N GLN A 598 -7.97 15.37 4.93
CA GLN A 598 -8.54 16.56 4.31
C GLN A 598 -8.55 16.45 2.78
N ARG A 599 -7.43 16.08 2.15
CA ARG A 599 -7.33 15.88 0.70
C ARG A 599 -8.31 14.83 0.18
N ASP A 600 -8.51 13.74 0.93
CA ASP A 600 -9.40 12.64 0.55
C ASP A 600 -10.87 12.87 0.97
N GLY A 601 -11.21 14.01 1.58
CA GLY A 601 -12.57 14.29 2.06
C GLY A 601 -13.07 13.34 3.16
N ILE A 602 -12.14 12.78 3.96
CA ILE A 602 -12.45 11.86 5.06
C ILE A 602 -12.66 12.66 6.34
N ALA A 603 -13.89 12.61 6.87
CA ALA A 603 -14.18 13.19 8.16
C ALA A 603 -13.37 12.49 9.27
N PHE A 604 -12.68 13.27 10.10
CA PHE A 604 -11.88 12.79 11.21
C PHE A 604 -11.97 13.75 12.40
N GLU A 605 -11.70 13.24 13.60
CA GLU A 605 -11.48 14.04 14.81
C GLU A 605 -10.05 13.78 15.31
N ARG A 606 -9.43 14.80 15.91
CA ARG A 606 -8.13 14.67 16.57
C ARG A 606 -8.31 14.52 18.08
N THR A 607 -7.48 13.69 18.69
CA THR A 607 -7.38 13.57 20.15
C THR A 607 -5.92 13.54 20.53
N ARG A 608 -5.51 14.37 21.48
CA ARG A 608 -4.13 14.54 21.91
C ARG A 608 -3.99 14.30 23.42
N PHE A 609 -2.81 13.84 23.81
CA PHE A 609 -2.34 13.81 25.19
C PHE A 609 -0.87 14.23 25.23
N ASP A 610 -0.57 15.26 26.02
CA ASP A 610 0.74 15.89 26.09
C ASP A 610 1.68 15.18 27.06
N PHE A 611 2.97 15.10 26.70
CA PHE A 611 3.99 14.48 27.57
C PHE A 611 4.26 15.29 28.83
N SER A 612 3.90 16.57 28.89
CA SER A 612 3.93 17.37 30.12
C SER A 612 2.96 16.86 31.21
N GLU A 613 1.93 16.12 30.85
CA GLU A 613 1.00 15.49 31.79
C GLU A 613 1.39 14.04 32.17
N LEU A 614 2.48 13.52 31.61
CA LEU A 614 2.95 12.16 31.82
C LEU A 614 4.03 12.11 32.90
N ASP A 615 3.73 11.46 34.03
CA ASP A 615 4.63 11.34 35.18
C ASP A 615 6.05 10.89 34.79
N ARG A 616 6.17 9.85 33.94
CA ARG A 616 7.50 9.36 33.50
C ARG A 616 8.28 10.41 32.69
N ALA A 617 7.60 11.21 31.88
CA ALA A 617 8.26 12.27 31.11
C ALA A 617 8.71 13.42 32.03
N VAL A 618 7.92 13.72 33.07
CA VAL A 618 8.29 14.69 34.11
C VAL A 618 9.51 14.20 34.90
N THR A 619 9.53 12.93 35.34
CA THR A 619 10.68 12.39 36.10
C THR A 619 11.97 12.40 35.30
N ASP A 620 11.89 12.24 33.99
CA ASP A 620 13.05 12.23 33.09
C ASP A 620 13.45 13.65 32.62
N GLY A 621 12.63 14.67 32.89
CA GLY A 621 12.82 16.02 32.33
C GLY A 621 12.69 16.08 30.81
N CYS A 622 11.86 15.22 30.24
CA CYS A 622 11.64 15.03 28.79
C CYS A 622 10.15 15.18 28.44
N THR A 623 9.57 16.34 28.74
CA THR A 623 8.14 16.64 28.64
C THR A 623 7.69 17.19 27.29
N GLU A 624 8.63 17.47 26.37
CA GLU A 624 8.32 17.94 25.02
C GLU A 624 7.72 16.81 24.17
N GLY A 625 6.59 17.09 23.53
CA GLY A 625 5.91 16.15 22.64
C GLY A 625 4.54 15.68 23.14
N TRP A 626 3.92 14.79 22.38
CA TRP A 626 2.55 14.31 22.59
C TRP A 626 2.27 13.00 21.85
N VAL A 627 1.17 12.33 22.23
CA VAL A 627 0.51 11.30 21.41
C VAL A 627 -0.76 11.90 20.83
N GLU A 628 -0.91 11.87 19.50
CA GLU A 628 -2.12 12.26 18.79
C GLU A 628 -2.73 11.08 18.03
N TYR A 629 -4.05 10.95 18.13
CA TYR A 629 -4.88 10.05 17.34
C TYR A 629 -5.83 10.79 16.43
N ARG A 630 -6.00 10.22 15.23
CA ARG A 630 -7.00 10.63 14.25
C ARG A 630 -8.00 9.51 14.10
N SER A 631 -9.27 9.76 14.41
CA SER A 631 -10.33 8.76 14.38
C SER A 631 -11.56 9.22 13.61
N VAL A 632 -12.40 8.28 13.23
CA VAL A 632 -13.72 8.61 12.65
C VAL A 632 -14.57 9.30 13.71
N PRO A 633 -15.22 10.45 13.43
CA PRO A 633 -15.96 11.20 14.44
C PRO A 633 -17.00 10.34 15.17
N GLY A 634 -16.92 10.32 16.51
CA GLY A 634 -17.84 9.57 17.36
C GLY A 634 -17.67 8.06 17.31
N ARG A 635 -16.58 7.54 16.72
CA ARG A 635 -16.31 6.11 16.61
C ARG A 635 -14.89 5.77 17.01
N ALA A 636 -14.72 4.63 17.66
CA ALA A 636 -13.40 4.13 18.09
C ALA A 636 -12.52 3.61 16.92
N GLU A 637 -12.88 3.93 15.67
CA GLU A 637 -12.15 3.53 14.48
C GLU A 637 -10.95 4.45 14.28
N LEU A 638 -9.75 3.88 14.46
CA LEU A 638 -8.50 4.62 14.35
C LEU A 638 -8.06 4.71 12.88
N LEU A 639 -7.91 5.93 12.38
CA LEU A 639 -7.48 6.23 11.01
C LEU A 639 -5.96 6.42 10.93
N GLY A 640 -5.36 6.95 12.00
CA GLY A 640 -3.94 7.26 12.06
C GLY A 640 -3.49 7.73 13.45
N ALA A 641 -2.19 7.73 13.68
CA ALA A 641 -1.56 8.31 14.86
C ALA A 641 -0.25 9.02 14.51
N THR A 642 0.10 9.99 15.35
CA THR A 642 1.41 10.64 15.38
C THR A 642 1.87 10.71 16.83
N ILE A 643 3.11 10.32 17.10
CA ILE A 643 3.75 10.42 18.41
C ILE A 643 5.00 11.26 18.22
N VAL A 644 5.15 12.30 19.02
CA VAL A 644 6.35 13.14 19.08
C VAL A 644 6.88 13.06 20.50
N GLY A 645 8.17 12.80 20.68
CA GLY A 645 8.80 12.74 21.99
C GLY A 645 9.73 11.55 22.16
N ALA A 646 10.34 11.43 23.33
CA ALA A 646 11.24 10.33 23.64
C ALA A 646 10.57 8.96 23.48
N ALA A 647 11.26 8.03 22.82
CA ALA A 647 10.79 6.67 22.51
C ALA A 647 9.54 6.60 21.61
N ALA A 648 9.23 7.64 20.83
CA ALA A 648 8.11 7.61 19.89
C ALA A 648 8.18 6.41 18.94
N GLY A 649 9.38 6.03 18.50
CA GLY A 649 9.61 4.89 17.61
C GLY A 649 9.23 3.54 18.21
N ASP A 650 9.36 3.35 19.52
CA ASP A 650 8.93 2.14 20.21
C ASP A 650 7.43 2.19 20.53
N LEU A 651 6.92 3.36 20.94
CA LEU A 651 5.52 3.55 21.30
C LEU A 651 4.57 3.32 20.13
N ILE A 652 4.96 3.71 18.91
CA ILE A 652 4.10 3.57 17.72
C ILE A 652 3.80 2.10 17.39
N ALA A 653 4.67 1.17 17.80
CA ALA A 653 4.47 -0.27 17.62
C ALA A 653 3.23 -0.79 18.37
N LEU A 654 2.88 -0.16 19.50
CA LEU A 654 1.65 -0.47 20.25
C LEU A 654 0.38 -0.05 19.51
N VAL A 655 0.50 0.94 18.62
CA VAL A 655 -0.62 1.57 17.90
C VAL A 655 -0.86 0.95 16.53
N ALA A 656 0.21 0.66 15.78
CA ALA A 656 0.14 0.20 14.39
C ALA A 656 -0.83 -0.99 14.13
N PRO A 657 -0.93 -2.03 14.99
CA PRO A 657 -1.86 -3.14 14.79
C PRO A 657 -3.35 -2.77 14.81
N TRP A 658 -3.68 -1.62 15.41
CA TRP A 658 -5.05 -1.15 15.61
C TRP A 658 -5.57 -0.25 14.49
N ILE A 659 -4.69 0.16 13.57
CA ILE A 659 -5.06 1.04 12.46
C ILE A 659 -6.08 0.36 11.53
N GLY A 660 -7.15 1.10 11.23
CA GLY A 660 -8.28 0.64 10.44
C GLY A 660 -9.24 -0.31 11.16
N ARG A 661 -9.06 -0.54 12.47
CA ARG A 661 -9.98 -1.37 13.27
C ARG A 661 -11.02 -0.51 13.97
N ARG A 662 -12.31 -0.89 13.87
CA ARG A 662 -13.45 -0.18 14.48
C ARG A 662 -13.38 -0.04 16.00
N SER A 663 -12.62 -0.91 16.66
CA SER A 663 -12.42 -0.91 18.11
C SER A 663 -11.03 -0.40 18.52
N GLY A 664 -10.26 0.20 17.61
CA GLY A 664 -8.85 0.54 17.83
C GLY A 664 -8.63 1.38 19.08
N LEU A 665 -9.33 2.51 19.21
CA LEU A 665 -9.21 3.39 20.37
C LEU A 665 -9.69 2.74 21.67
N ASN A 666 -10.74 1.93 21.63
CA ASN A 666 -11.22 1.21 22.81
C ASN A 666 -10.19 0.17 23.30
N ARG A 667 -9.45 -0.46 22.38
CA ARG A 667 -8.40 -1.42 22.70
C ARG A 667 -7.16 -0.72 23.28
N LEU A 668 -6.79 0.44 22.72
CA LEU A 668 -5.71 1.27 23.26
C LEU A 668 -6.05 1.85 24.63
N ALA A 669 -7.29 2.30 24.85
CA ALA A 669 -7.74 2.79 26.15
C ALA A 669 -7.78 1.71 27.25
N ALA A 670 -7.76 0.42 26.86
CA ALA A 670 -7.72 -0.72 27.77
C ALA A 670 -6.30 -1.31 27.89
N LEU A 671 -5.30 -0.71 27.26
CA LEU A 671 -3.91 -1.13 27.38
C LEU A 671 -3.44 -0.92 28.83
N LEU A 672 -3.01 -1.99 29.47
CA LEU A 672 -2.35 -1.95 30.78
C LEU A 672 -0.86 -1.75 30.57
N ALA A 673 -0.39 -0.50 30.69
CA ALA A 673 1.03 -0.17 30.70
C ALA A 673 1.57 -0.22 32.13
N ALA A 674 2.84 -0.59 32.30
CA ALA A 674 3.52 -0.48 33.58
C ALA A 674 3.62 1.00 34.01
N TYR A 675 3.63 1.26 35.32
CA TYR A 675 3.71 2.62 35.87
C TYR A 675 5.01 2.81 36.68
N PRO A 676 5.69 3.95 36.55
CA PRO A 676 5.50 4.99 35.53
C PRO A 676 6.23 4.64 34.22
N THR A 677 5.54 4.62 33.07
CA THR A 677 6.18 4.43 31.76
C THR A 677 5.62 5.35 30.67
N ARG A 678 6.41 5.57 29.61
CA ARG A 678 5.94 6.33 28.43
C ARG A 678 4.81 5.64 27.67
N ALA A 679 4.69 4.32 27.79
CA ALA A 679 3.60 3.55 27.18
C ALA A 679 2.22 3.96 27.72
N GLU A 680 2.15 4.55 28.91
CA GLU A 680 0.89 5.10 29.43
C GLU A 680 0.32 6.22 28.57
N ALA A 681 1.15 7.03 27.89
CA ALA A 681 0.66 8.10 27.03
C ALA A 681 -0.23 7.58 25.89
N VAL A 682 0.09 6.38 25.37
CA VAL A 682 -0.72 5.69 24.34
C VAL A 682 -2.13 5.40 24.88
N ALA A 683 -2.24 4.89 26.10
CA ALA A 683 -3.52 4.61 26.74
C ALA A 683 -4.26 5.90 27.15
N ARG A 684 -3.54 6.88 27.72
CA ARG A 684 -4.10 8.16 28.17
C ARG A 684 -4.69 8.96 27.02
N ALA A 685 -4.02 9.04 25.86
CA ALA A 685 -4.58 9.65 24.65
C ALA A 685 -5.91 9.00 24.23
N ALA A 686 -6.03 7.68 24.31
CA ALA A 686 -7.25 6.97 23.96
C ALA A 686 -8.36 7.18 25.02
N LEU A 687 -7.98 7.34 26.29
CA LEU A 687 -8.90 7.70 27.36
C LEU A 687 -9.42 9.14 27.24
N VAL A 688 -8.61 10.11 26.77
CA VAL A 688 -9.09 11.46 26.42
C VAL A 688 -10.21 11.35 25.40
N TRP A 689 -10.01 10.56 24.33
CA TRP A 689 -11.03 10.35 23.31
C TRP A 689 -12.31 9.73 23.90
N ARG A 690 -12.15 8.69 24.74
CA ARG A 690 -13.27 7.96 25.35
C ARG A 690 -14.09 8.86 26.29
N ARG A 691 -13.44 9.74 27.06
CA ARG A 691 -14.12 10.71 27.92
C ARG A 691 -14.92 11.71 27.10
N ARG A 692 -14.34 12.26 26.02
CA ARG A 692 -15.02 13.21 25.12
C ARG A 692 -16.23 12.59 24.42
N ASN A 693 -16.14 11.31 24.05
CA ASN A 693 -17.17 10.58 23.30
C ASN A 693 -18.08 9.71 24.19
N ALA A 694 -18.03 9.87 25.51
CA ALA A 694 -18.90 9.13 26.42
C ALA A 694 -20.38 9.53 26.22
N PRO A 695 -21.32 8.57 26.13
CA PRO A 695 -22.73 8.88 25.95
C PRO A 695 -23.28 9.64 27.16
N GLN A 696 -23.62 10.92 26.95
CA GLN A 696 -24.09 11.83 28.01
C GLN A 696 -25.34 11.31 28.72
N TRP A 697 -26.25 10.64 28.00
CA TRP A 697 -27.43 10.02 28.58
C TRP A 697 -27.08 8.91 29.59
N ALA A 698 -26.03 8.12 29.31
CA ALA A 698 -25.58 7.05 30.20
C ALA A 698 -24.87 7.64 31.42
N LEU A 699 -24.10 8.71 31.25
CA LEU A 699 -23.51 9.46 32.37
C LEU A 699 -24.59 10.08 33.27
N ALA A 700 -25.66 10.63 32.70
CA ALA A 700 -26.79 11.15 33.47
C ALA A 700 -27.54 10.04 34.23
N ALA A 701 -27.80 8.90 33.58
CA ALA A 701 -28.43 7.75 34.22
C ALA A 701 -27.57 7.18 35.37
N THR A 702 -26.26 7.03 35.15
CA THR A 702 -25.33 6.56 36.20
C THR A 702 -25.21 7.57 37.35
N ARG A 703 -25.19 8.88 37.09
CA ARG A 703 -25.25 9.90 38.16
C ARG A 703 -26.51 9.77 39.02
N ARG A 704 -27.68 9.59 38.40
CA ARG A 704 -28.95 9.34 39.13
C ARG A 704 -28.89 8.05 39.94
N TRP A 705 -28.35 6.98 39.37
CA TRP A 705 -28.18 5.72 40.09
C TRP A 705 -27.23 5.86 41.29
N PHE A 706 -26.11 6.58 41.14
CA PHE A 706 -25.19 6.86 42.25
C PHE A 706 -25.75 7.83 43.28
N SER A 707 -26.66 8.75 42.92
CA SER A 707 -27.35 9.58 43.90
C SER A 707 -28.34 8.76 44.71
N LEU A 708 -29.09 7.86 44.05
CA LEU A 708 -30.03 6.95 44.71
C LEU A 708 -29.36 5.94 45.66
N ARG A 709 -28.09 5.63 45.46
CA ARG A 709 -27.29 4.79 46.39
C ARG A 709 -26.65 5.57 47.52
N ARG A 710 -26.61 6.90 47.41
CA ARG A 710 -26.05 7.79 48.44
C ARG A 710 -27.12 8.30 49.41
N SER A 711 -28.34 8.48 48.91
CA SER A 711 -29.58 8.60 49.71
C SER A 711 -30.00 7.24 50.24
#